data_AF-A0A812TMK8-F1
#
_entry.id   AF-A0A812TMK8-F1
#
_cell.length_a   1.000
_cell.length_b   1.000
_cell.length_c   1.000
_cell.angle_alpha   90.00
_cell.angle_beta   90.00
_cell.angle_gamma   90.00
#
_symmetry.space_group_name_H-M   'P 1'
#
loop_
_entity.id
_entity.type
_entity.pdbx_description
1 polymer ?
#
loop_
_entity_poly.entity_id
_entity_poly.type
_entity_poly.pdbx_seq_one_letter_code
_entity_poly.pdbx_strand_id
1 'polypeptide(L)'
;MAVDQQTRFGAKGSEYVLTEDQIRDFHENGYIILDDVLTEEELAPIEAIYDVFMNGGVPDMGRDFCDMSGPYTRAFEDYQIVNAVLPRVYRPELVGNIYEQRAESISRQLLGDTATLDYDQFLAKRPKKGGAQFAWHQDLGYWPSTPQFDTLTATVSLALDDANDENGCLQVVPGSHTEPRLRPHRPMIRAGAGNEREESHTLAAQVADGDLVVSVPVKRGSVSVHNERILHGSPGNGSERWRRTYIVAYRHKDLVDYERSIGFTHSHNDKINWTTHLESLDGHGPHTALGESCLPRDGRLHSEEMVAAATSRQPLGIGVLLVFSRVRSCCVLALAGWFLVGGTARCASAVDFVKDVKPILEQNCLSCHAGEDADSGYDLSTKKAVFDSEYNEPMVVAGDPGASSLYTTMAADADSDELMPPADAGGPLDKKSIETIRAWIAAGARWPESETLRPRAKPRDRSYTPDNRELLEQIHAKIVEQSKRDASAKIAEYEEKIPRTGVVFEMKAIPGGEFSMGSPPTESSRHDNEGPQAKVTIRPFWMGAREVTWDEYEPFMVTTVERRKNGARKDYDPQRHTMVDAVSAPTAPYMEMSFGMGQSGYPAISMTQHAANKYCQWLSAQTGRFYRLPTEAEWEYACRAGSRSAYSFGDDPAKLSEYGWFYDNSGERYHKVGAKKPNAWGLYDMHGNVMEWTADQYLPDYFERVNKSAADPFMRPRTLYPRAVRGGGWDDDPENLRSAFRKGSDPIWKQQDPQLPKSIWYHTDAQWLGFRVVRPQRIPSVDEMEDAVADTTQADSSRRGFLKTAGALSVLAAAPRNAFAQHGSDNTIRVALVGCGGRGTGAAADALYVTAAPLKLVAMADVFDHRLSTSLDALTQEFAGQPDKVDVPTERRFVGFDAYRDALDQLRPGDVAIFATPLAFRGPHFQYAIDRGLHVFMEKPLTADGPTSLRMLELAKQASEKNLKCGVGLMVRHCRGRQELHQRIADGEIGDIISMRGYRMHGPVVTCFSTRKPEGRPELMWQVERFHSFLWASGGLFSDFNIHQIDELSWMKNAWPVKAVGIGGRHYRNDYIDQNFDTYSVEYTYPDGATMFFGTRIMPGCKNDMSSVAHGSKGSAVVSASGHSPGRVKTFSGQRQNRREITWAYPQPEQNPYRLEWEDLVAAIINDTPYNEVPRGVEASVVTSMGRMAAHTGQEITFDQMLHCPVEFAPGVAEFTPNGPAPVMPDGEGRYPTPMPGVLREEEYATASV
;
A
#
# COMPACT_ATOMS: atom_id res chain seq x y z
N MET A 1 43.21 48.87 -7.93
CA MET A 1 43.22 49.32 -6.52
C MET A 1 43.27 48.07 -5.67
N ALA A 2 44.33 47.87 -4.89
CA ALA A 2 44.36 46.80 -3.90
C ALA A 2 43.61 47.29 -2.67
N VAL A 3 42.33 46.92 -2.58
CA VAL A 3 41.54 47.02 -1.34
C VAL A 3 41.11 45.61 -1.00
N ASP A 4 42.05 44.93 -0.33
CA ASP A 4 41.80 44.00 0.75
C ASP A 4 40.76 42.88 0.53
N GLN A 5 41.17 41.79 -0.13
CA GLN A 5 40.41 40.53 -0.17
C GLN A 5 40.19 39.92 1.24
N GLN A 6 40.94 40.34 2.26
CA GLN A 6 40.82 39.87 3.64
C GLN A 6 39.59 40.45 4.36
N THR A 7 38.88 41.41 3.75
CA THR A 7 37.63 42.00 4.29
C THR A 7 36.34 41.35 3.75
N ARG A 8 36.40 40.32 2.88
CA ARG A 8 35.18 39.69 2.33
C ARG A 8 34.57 38.60 3.22
N PHE A 9 35.39 37.85 3.94
CA PHE A 9 35.00 36.68 4.74
C PHE A 9 35.32 36.88 6.22
N GLY A 10 34.78 36.05 7.11
CA GLY A 10 34.96 36.17 8.57
C GLY A 10 33.90 37.02 9.29
N ALA A 11 34.15 37.34 10.56
CA ALA A 11 33.21 38.02 11.45
C ALA A 11 32.88 39.46 11.03
N LYS A 12 31.59 39.81 10.98
CA LYS A 12 31.06 41.11 10.53
C LYS A 12 29.80 41.49 11.32
N GLY A 13 29.96 42.24 12.41
CA GLY A 13 28.82 42.59 13.25
C GLY A 13 28.15 41.33 13.80
N SER A 14 26.86 41.13 13.54
CA SER A 14 26.09 39.94 13.92
C SER A 14 26.36 38.69 13.06
N GLU A 15 27.10 38.81 11.96
CA GLU A 15 27.29 37.73 10.97
C GLU A 15 28.73 37.19 10.95
N TYR A 16 28.92 36.01 10.36
CA TYR A 16 30.24 35.49 10.00
C TYR A 16 30.15 34.85 8.61
N VAL A 17 30.87 35.42 7.64
CA VAL A 17 30.72 35.04 6.22
C VAL A 17 31.72 33.94 5.84
N LEU A 18 31.21 32.80 5.39
CA LEU A 18 31.98 31.62 5.00
C LEU A 18 32.57 31.76 3.59
N THR A 19 33.70 31.10 3.33
CA THR A 19 34.19 30.88 1.96
C THR A 19 33.44 29.72 1.29
N GLU A 20 33.45 29.69 -0.04
CA GLU A 20 32.92 28.55 -0.82
C GLU A 20 33.66 27.25 -0.49
N ASP A 21 34.97 27.33 -0.20
CA ASP A 21 35.76 26.20 0.29
C ASP A 21 35.28 25.71 1.65
N GLN A 22 34.98 26.59 2.61
CA GLN A 22 34.46 26.20 3.92
C GLN A 22 33.08 25.52 3.82
N ILE A 23 32.20 26.00 2.94
CA ILE A 23 30.89 25.37 2.71
C ILE A 23 31.09 23.98 2.10
N ARG A 24 31.91 23.87 1.06
CA ARG A 24 32.22 22.58 0.42
C ARG A 24 32.87 21.60 1.39
N ASP A 25 33.89 22.03 2.13
CA ASP A 25 34.64 21.21 3.06
C ASP A 25 33.74 20.68 4.20
N PHE A 26 32.73 21.46 4.64
CA PHE A 26 31.72 20.99 5.60
C PHE A 26 30.87 19.86 5.01
N HIS A 27 30.37 19.99 3.77
CA HIS A 27 29.57 18.93 3.15
C HIS A 27 30.40 17.70 2.75
N GLU A 28 31.66 17.86 2.33
CA GLU A 28 32.56 16.77 1.92
C GLU A 28 33.19 16.03 3.11
N ASN A 29 33.63 16.75 4.14
CA ASN A 29 34.37 16.18 5.27
C ASN A 29 33.53 16.06 6.56
N GLY A 30 32.41 16.77 6.65
CA GLY A 30 31.48 16.74 7.80
C GLY A 30 31.83 17.73 8.91
N TYR A 31 32.89 18.52 8.75
CA TYR A 31 33.33 19.52 9.74
C TYR A 31 34.20 20.61 9.12
N ILE A 32 34.28 21.76 9.79
CA ILE A 32 35.19 22.89 9.50
C ILE A 32 35.65 23.58 10.79
N ILE A 33 36.72 24.38 10.68
CA ILE A 33 37.20 25.29 11.74
C ILE A 33 37.06 26.72 11.23
N LEU A 34 36.51 27.61 12.05
CA LEU A 34 36.35 29.04 11.74
C LEU A 34 37.03 29.87 12.81
N ASP A 35 38.06 30.60 12.39
CA ASP A 35 38.93 31.42 13.23
C ASP A 35 38.31 32.80 13.53
N ASP A 36 38.63 33.35 14.71
CA ASP A 36 38.33 34.74 15.10
C ASP A 36 36.83 35.11 15.02
N VAL A 37 35.98 34.18 15.45
CA VAL A 37 34.51 34.34 15.46
C VAL A 37 34.05 35.33 16.52
N LEU A 38 34.75 35.42 17.66
CA LEU A 38 34.54 36.39 18.73
C LEU A 38 35.84 37.04 19.17
N THR A 39 35.75 38.30 19.57
CA THR A 39 36.82 39.03 20.26
C THR A 39 36.80 38.78 21.78
N GLU A 40 37.89 39.10 22.48
CA GLU A 40 37.97 39.03 23.95
C GLU A 40 36.90 39.86 24.69
N GLU A 41 36.50 41.00 24.13
CA GLU A 41 35.44 41.84 24.70
C GLU A 41 34.05 41.19 24.54
N GLU A 42 33.83 40.45 23.46
CA GLU A 42 32.58 39.72 23.19
C GLU A 42 32.50 38.38 23.94
N LEU A 43 33.64 37.79 24.30
CA LEU A 43 33.73 36.58 25.13
C LEU A 43 33.35 36.85 26.59
N ALA A 44 33.81 37.97 27.17
CA ALA A 44 33.70 38.22 28.60
C ALA A 44 32.25 38.17 29.18
N PRO A 45 31.20 38.67 28.50
CA PRO A 45 29.81 38.52 28.97
C PRO A 45 29.32 37.06 28.98
N ILE A 46 29.75 36.26 27.99
CA ILE A 46 29.40 34.84 27.89
C ILE A 46 30.10 34.07 29.01
N GLU A 47 31.40 34.33 29.23
CA GLU A 47 32.17 33.72 30.32
C GLU A 47 31.59 34.03 31.70
N ALA A 48 31.15 35.27 31.94
CA ALA A 48 30.54 35.65 33.22
C ALA A 48 29.27 34.85 33.54
N ILE A 49 28.51 34.43 32.52
CA ILE A 49 27.35 33.54 32.69
C ILE A 49 27.84 32.09 32.85
N TYR A 50 28.77 31.64 32.02
CA TYR A 50 29.35 30.29 32.02
C TYR A 50 29.97 29.92 33.38
N ASP A 51 30.71 30.84 34.00
CA ASP A 51 31.39 30.62 35.27
C ASP A 51 30.41 30.40 36.44
N VAL A 52 29.14 30.80 36.33
CA VAL A 52 28.11 30.45 37.33
C VAL A 52 27.89 28.93 37.36
N PHE A 53 27.89 28.27 36.19
CA PHE A 53 27.80 26.82 36.07
C PHE A 53 29.09 26.15 36.58
N MET A 54 30.26 26.75 36.34
CA MET A 54 31.55 26.25 36.85
C MET A 54 31.71 26.35 38.37
N ASN A 55 30.85 27.13 39.03
CA ASN A 55 30.75 27.24 40.48
C ASN A 55 29.54 26.48 41.07
N GLY A 56 28.78 25.73 40.26
CA GLY A 56 27.58 25.01 40.71
C GLY A 56 26.39 25.92 41.09
N GLY A 57 26.40 27.18 40.65
CA GLY A 57 25.46 28.23 41.05
C GLY A 57 24.12 28.25 40.31
N VAL A 58 23.67 27.11 39.79
CA VAL A 58 22.42 26.96 39.02
C VAL A 58 21.50 25.92 39.67
N PRO A 59 20.63 26.34 40.62
CA PRO A 59 19.63 25.44 41.19
C PRO A 59 18.59 25.02 40.13
N ASP A 60 17.88 23.92 40.43
CA ASP A 60 16.66 23.47 39.72
C ASP A 60 16.81 23.02 38.25
N MET A 61 18.03 22.83 37.74
CA MET A 61 18.28 22.23 36.41
C MET A 61 18.02 20.72 36.31
N GLY A 62 17.83 20.00 37.42
CA GLY A 62 17.56 18.57 37.40
C GLY A 62 18.68 17.76 36.71
N ARG A 63 18.32 16.93 35.73
CA ARG A 63 19.26 16.11 34.93
C ARG A 63 20.01 16.88 33.83
N ASP A 64 19.59 18.10 33.51
CA ASP A 64 20.24 18.94 32.49
C ASP A 64 21.61 19.45 32.95
N PHE A 65 21.84 19.51 34.26
CA PHE A 65 23.15 19.78 34.85
C PHE A 65 23.74 18.49 35.43
N CYS A 66 24.78 17.95 34.79
CA CYS A 66 25.30 16.62 35.12
C CYS A 66 26.81 16.46 34.84
N ASP A 67 27.37 15.30 35.21
CA ASP A 67 28.71 14.87 34.76
C ASP A 67 28.59 13.82 33.66
N MET A 68 28.95 14.17 32.42
CA MET A 68 28.89 13.23 31.29
C MET A 68 29.89 12.06 31.37
N SER A 69 30.78 12.05 32.36
CA SER A 69 31.66 10.93 32.71
C SER A 69 31.15 10.06 33.88
N GLY A 70 29.90 10.23 34.30
CA GLY A 70 29.37 9.63 35.52
C GLY A 70 27.86 9.51 35.59
N PRO A 71 27.34 8.93 36.69
CA PRO A 71 25.91 8.88 36.93
C PRO A 71 25.38 10.26 37.33
N TYR A 72 24.10 10.52 37.02
CA TYR A 72 23.42 11.79 37.37
C TYR A 72 23.47 12.14 38.88
N THR A 73 23.71 11.16 39.75
CA THR A 73 23.78 11.31 41.21
C THR A 73 25.16 11.71 41.76
N ARG A 74 26.17 11.89 40.89
CA ARG A 74 27.51 12.35 41.32
C ARG A 74 27.42 13.76 41.93
N ALA A 75 28.23 14.06 42.95
CA ALA A 75 28.34 15.39 43.52
C ALA A 75 29.16 16.33 42.61
N PHE A 76 28.82 17.62 42.57
CA PHE A 76 29.42 18.59 41.65
C PHE A 76 30.95 18.70 41.80
N GLU A 77 31.45 18.57 43.02
CA GLU A 77 32.87 18.61 43.38
C GLU A 77 33.67 17.49 42.68
N ASP A 78 33.03 16.35 42.45
CA ASP A 78 33.60 15.16 41.81
C ASP A 78 33.46 15.17 40.27
N TYR A 79 32.77 16.17 39.69
CA TYR A 79 32.53 16.22 38.24
C TYR A 79 33.85 16.25 37.46
N GLN A 80 33.99 15.42 36.42
CA GLN A 80 35.14 15.47 35.52
C GLN A 80 34.82 16.22 34.23
N ILE A 81 33.61 16.03 33.69
CA ILE A 81 33.06 16.77 32.53
C ILE A 81 31.80 17.47 33.01
N VAL A 82 31.90 18.76 33.39
CA VAL A 82 30.73 19.55 33.76
C VAL A 82 29.91 19.81 32.50
N ASN A 83 28.65 19.41 32.51
CA ASN A 83 27.72 19.56 31.40
C ASN A 83 26.46 20.29 31.85
N ALA A 84 26.02 21.27 31.07
CA ALA A 84 24.72 21.93 31.21
C ALA A 84 24.03 21.97 29.85
N VAL A 85 22.90 21.28 29.70
CA VAL A 85 22.08 21.30 28.47
C VAL A 85 20.98 22.36 28.62
N LEU A 86 20.61 23.01 27.52
CA LEU A 86 19.66 24.12 27.48
C LEU A 86 19.96 25.27 28.48
N PRO A 87 21.21 25.70 28.74
CA PRO A 87 21.50 26.73 29.73
C PRO A 87 20.75 28.04 29.47
N ARG A 88 20.41 28.37 28.22
CA ARG A 88 19.57 29.55 27.87
C ARG A 88 18.15 29.52 28.46
N VAL A 89 17.59 28.35 28.75
CA VAL A 89 16.27 28.20 29.41
C VAL A 89 16.34 28.66 30.86
N TYR A 90 17.46 28.37 31.52
CA TYR A 90 17.71 28.71 32.93
C TYR A 90 18.35 30.10 33.10
N ARG A 91 19.03 30.59 32.07
CA ARG A 91 19.71 31.89 32.01
C ARG A 91 19.30 32.66 30.75
N PRO A 92 18.15 33.36 30.77
CA PRO A 92 17.67 34.16 29.64
C PRO A 92 18.66 35.24 29.18
N GLU A 93 19.66 35.61 29.99
CA GLU A 93 20.75 36.50 29.60
C GLU A 93 21.59 35.98 28.41
N LEU A 94 21.51 34.68 28.09
CA LEU A 94 22.14 34.09 26.92
C LEU A 94 21.34 34.31 25.63
N VAL A 95 20.02 34.54 25.69
CA VAL A 95 19.17 34.55 24.49
C VAL A 95 19.47 35.76 23.60
N GLY A 96 19.84 35.50 22.34
CA GLY A 96 20.16 36.51 21.35
C GLY A 96 21.56 37.12 21.53
N ASN A 97 22.47 36.46 22.26
CA ASN A 97 23.85 36.93 22.40
C ASN A 97 24.62 36.94 21.05
N ILE A 98 25.74 37.65 20.98
CA ILE A 98 26.50 37.86 19.74
C ILE A 98 27.04 36.56 19.12
N TYR A 99 27.31 35.54 19.93
CA TYR A 99 27.72 34.23 19.47
C TYR A 99 26.56 33.45 18.83
N GLU A 100 25.38 33.43 19.45
CA GLU A 100 24.18 32.84 18.84
C GLU A 100 23.88 33.49 17.47
N GLN A 101 23.98 34.81 17.35
CA GLN A 101 23.77 35.52 16.08
C GLN A 101 24.78 35.09 14.99
N ARG A 102 26.07 35.04 15.33
CA ARG A 102 27.11 34.61 14.37
C ARG A 102 26.97 33.12 14.02
N ALA A 103 26.60 32.27 14.97
CA ALA A 103 26.33 30.85 14.74
C ALA A 103 25.09 30.61 13.87
N GLU A 104 24.02 31.41 14.01
CA GLU A 104 22.86 31.40 13.11
C GLU A 104 23.26 31.79 11.69
N SER A 105 24.07 32.85 11.54
CA SER A 105 24.60 33.29 10.25
C SER A 105 25.45 32.21 9.56
N ILE A 106 26.36 31.55 10.30
CA ILE A 106 27.14 30.41 9.81
C ILE A 106 26.20 29.28 9.37
N SER A 107 25.23 28.93 10.22
CA SER A 107 24.34 27.79 9.98
C SER A 107 23.41 28.00 8.79
N ARG A 108 22.93 29.23 8.54
CA ARG A 108 22.15 29.54 7.32
C ARG A 108 22.97 29.39 6.03
N GLN A 109 24.27 29.62 6.08
CA GLN A 109 25.15 29.40 4.91
C GLN A 109 25.43 27.90 4.66
N LEU A 110 25.27 27.03 5.67
CA LEU A 110 25.48 25.57 5.55
C LEU A 110 24.17 24.78 5.36
N LEU A 111 23.04 25.27 5.88
CA LEU A 111 21.75 24.57 5.92
C LEU A 111 20.63 25.32 5.16
N GLY A 112 20.89 26.54 4.69
CA GLY A 112 19.89 27.42 4.10
C GLY A 112 19.02 28.18 5.11
N ASP A 113 18.12 29.03 4.61
CA ASP A 113 17.35 30.01 5.39
C ASP A 113 16.40 29.40 6.44
N THR A 114 16.14 28.09 6.38
CA THR A 114 15.29 27.37 7.35
C THR A 114 16.05 26.94 8.61
N ALA A 115 17.35 27.23 8.73
CA ALA A 115 18.13 26.96 9.93
C ALA A 115 17.54 27.70 11.15
N THR A 116 17.16 26.94 12.18
CA THR A 116 16.74 27.47 13.49
C THR A 116 17.63 26.89 14.59
N LEU A 117 17.84 27.68 15.64
CA LEU A 117 18.51 27.20 16.86
C LEU A 117 17.63 26.14 17.51
N ASP A 118 18.22 24.98 17.73
CA ASP A 118 17.55 23.78 18.23
C ASP A 118 17.84 23.59 19.72
N TYR A 119 19.11 23.43 20.10
CA TYR A 119 19.56 23.41 21.50
C TYR A 119 20.89 24.13 21.68
N ASP A 120 21.20 24.45 22.94
CA ASP A 120 22.49 24.94 23.37
C ASP A 120 23.04 24.13 24.56
N GLN A 121 24.35 24.14 24.76
CA GLN A 121 25.03 23.30 25.75
C GLN A 121 26.37 23.90 26.20
N PHE A 122 26.60 23.94 27.51
CA PHE A 122 27.92 24.21 28.08
C PHE A 122 28.62 22.91 28.45
N LEU A 123 29.87 22.73 28.00
CA LEU A 123 30.67 21.55 28.30
C LEU A 123 32.09 21.95 28.72
N ALA A 124 32.48 21.62 29.96
CA ALA A 124 33.80 21.94 30.52
C ALA A 124 34.53 20.72 31.08
N LYS A 125 35.81 20.57 30.74
CA LYS A 125 36.68 19.52 31.28
C LYS A 125 37.59 20.10 32.38
N ARG A 126 37.51 19.54 33.60
CA ARG A 126 38.36 19.97 34.72
C ARG A 126 39.87 19.71 34.43
N PRO A 127 40.78 20.58 34.91
CA PRO A 127 42.23 20.33 34.86
C PRO A 127 42.63 18.98 35.44
N LYS A 128 43.70 18.37 34.92
CA LYS A 128 44.29 17.12 35.43
C LYS A 128 43.34 15.92 35.52
N LYS A 129 42.24 15.93 34.77
CA LYS A 129 41.31 14.79 34.64
C LYS A 129 41.55 14.11 33.30
N GLY A 130 42.65 13.35 33.19
CA GLY A 130 42.91 12.48 32.04
C GLY A 130 41.84 11.40 31.81
N GLY A 131 41.00 11.12 32.83
CA GLY A 131 39.81 10.28 32.71
C GLY A 131 38.56 10.98 32.16
N ALA A 132 38.58 12.30 31.95
CA ALA A 132 37.49 13.12 31.40
C ALA A 132 37.34 12.97 29.87
N GLN A 133 37.42 11.72 29.39
CA GLN A 133 37.24 11.40 27.98
C GLN A 133 35.75 11.44 27.65
N PHE A 134 35.41 12.19 26.60
CA PHE A 134 34.12 12.10 25.95
C PHE A 134 34.23 10.97 24.91
N ALA A 135 33.33 9.99 24.97
CA ALA A 135 33.41 8.80 24.13
C ALA A 135 33.25 9.15 22.64
N TRP A 136 33.71 8.25 21.77
CA TRP A 136 33.43 8.33 20.34
C TRP A 136 31.95 8.09 20.09
N HIS A 137 31.26 8.93 19.33
CA HIS A 137 29.83 8.84 19.05
C HIS A 137 29.46 9.67 17.81
N GLN A 138 28.16 9.74 17.52
CA GLN A 138 27.51 10.53 16.47
C GLN A 138 26.26 11.09 17.15
N ASP A 139 26.06 12.41 17.13
CA ASP A 139 25.03 13.10 17.90
C ASP A 139 23.62 12.60 17.57
N LEU A 140 23.38 12.31 16.28
CA LEU A 140 22.10 11.79 15.79
C LEU A 140 21.63 10.53 16.53
N GLY A 141 22.56 9.73 17.04
CA GLY A 141 22.24 8.50 17.76
C GLY A 141 21.44 8.72 19.06
N TYR A 142 21.54 9.91 19.68
CA TYR A 142 20.78 10.25 20.88
C TYR A 142 19.33 10.69 20.59
N TRP A 143 19.05 11.09 19.34
CA TRP A 143 17.85 11.84 18.94
C TRP A 143 16.72 10.93 18.39
N PRO A 144 15.45 11.41 18.36
CA PRO A 144 14.32 10.65 17.81
C PRO A 144 14.58 10.22 16.36
N SER A 145 14.11 9.03 15.97
CA SER A 145 14.18 8.60 14.57
C SER A 145 13.18 9.38 13.72
N THR A 146 13.68 10.13 12.75
CA THR A 146 12.92 11.13 11.96
C THR A 146 13.14 10.99 10.45
N PRO A 147 13.02 9.78 9.86
CA PRO A 147 13.41 9.50 8.47
C PRO A 147 12.63 10.27 7.39
N GLN A 148 11.57 10.99 7.78
CA GLN A 148 10.79 11.89 6.92
C GLN A 148 11.32 13.34 6.87
N PHE A 149 12.39 13.65 7.60
CA PHE A 149 13.03 14.97 7.65
C PHE A 149 14.53 14.85 7.32
N ASP A 150 15.13 15.92 6.81
CA ASP A 150 16.59 16.02 6.72
C ASP A 150 17.17 16.28 8.13
N THR A 151 18.10 15.43 8.57
CA THR A 151 18.73 15.53 9.89
C THR A 151 19.88 16.54 9.93
N LEU A 152 20.30 17.06 8.76
CA LEU A 152 21.47 17.91 8.59
C LEU A 152 21.54 19.03 9.63
N THR A 153 22.60 18.97 10.43
CA THR A 153 22.86 19.85 11.57
C THR A 153 24.17 20.59 11.38
N ALA A 154 24.20 21.86 11.79
CA ALA A 154 25.42 22.61 12.04
C ALA A 154 25.60 22.76 13.56
N THR A 155 26.42 21.88 14.17
CA THR A 155 26.79 21.98 15.59
C THR A 155 27.99 22.91 15.71
N VAL A 156 27.75 24.16 16.09
CA VAL A 156 28.77 25.20 16.25
C VAL A 156 29.29 25.16 17.69
N SER A 157 30.59 24.96 17.86
CA SER A 157 31.26 24.79 19.17
C SER A 157 32.33 25.84 19.40
N LEU A 158 32.03 26.87 20.19
CA LEU A 158 32.93 27.95 20.59
C LEU A 158 33.93 27.50 21.65
N ALA A 159 35.22 27.66 21.35
CA ALA A 159 36.29 27.55 22.31
C ALA A 159 36.34 28.79 23.22
N LEU A 160 35.95 28.65 24.49
CA LEU A 160 36.20 29.66 25.52
C LEU A 160 37.64 29.55 26.06
N ASP A 161 38.27 28.38 25.97
CA ASP A 161 39.70 28.18 26.23
C ASP A 161 40.34 27.48 25.02
N ASP A 162 41.62 27.75 24.74
CA ASP A 162 42.37 27.07 23.67
C ASP A 162 42.28 25.54 23.79
N ALA A 163 41.64 24.89 22.83
CA ALA A 163 41.48 23.44 22.75
C ALA A 163 42.58 22.81 21.90
N ASN A 164 43.34 21.87 22.47
CA ASN A 164 44.45 21.17 21.82
C ASN A 164 44.50 19.68 22.24
N ASP A 165 45.45 18.90 21.74
CA ASP A 165 45.57 17.47 22.11
C ASP A 165 45.83 17.23 23.60
N GLU A 166 46.48 18.17 24.30
CA GLU A 166 46.82 18.07 25.73
C GLU A 166 45.59 18.18 26.65
N ASN A 167 44.65 19.07 26.31
CA ASN A 167 43.43 19.30 27.09
C ASN A 167 42.17 18.65 26.51
N GLY A 168 42.34 17.85 25.45
CA GLY A 168 41.27 17.13 24.78
C GLY A 168 40.44 18.05 23.88
N CYS A 169 40.99 18.43 22.73
CA CYS A 169 40.25 18.99 21.60
C CYS A 169 39.24 17.97 21.04
N LEU A 170 38.42 18.41 20.07
CA LEU A 170 37.55 17.51 19.33
C LEU A 170 38.40 16.62 18.41
N GLN A 171 38.04 15.36 18.26
CA GLN A 171 38.63 14.45 17.27
C GLN A 171 37.51 13.90 16.40
N VAL A 172 37.73 13.82 15.09
CA VAL A 172 36.72 13.40 14.11
C VAL A 172 37.29 12.32 13.17
N VAL A 173 36.40 11.57 12.53
CA VAL A 173 36.71 10.76 11.34
C VAL A 173 36.08 11.46 10.12
N PRO A 174 36.85 12.18 9.29
CA PRO A 174 36.32 12.92 8.15
C PRO A 174 35.54 12.03 7.18
N GLY A 175 34.44 12.54 6.64
CA GLY A 175 33.59 11.83 5.69
C GLY A 175 32.63 10.80 6.30
N SER A 176 32.79 10.42 7.57
CA SER A 176 31.94 9.42 8.23
C SER A 176 30.46 9.82 8.36
N HIS A 177 30.13 11.10 8.21
CA HIS A 177 28.75 11.59 8.11
C HIS A 177 28.02 11.11 6.85
N THR A 178 28.75 10.89 5.76
CA THR A 178 28.23 10.35 4.48
C THR A 178 27.97 8.85 4.52
N GLU A 179 28.33 8.16 5.61
CA GLU A 179 28.07 6.73 5.72
C GLU A 179 26.56 6.44 5.70
N PRO A 180 26.12 5.38 4.98
CA PRO A 180 24.70 5.10 4.77
C PRO A 180 23.96 4.70 6.06
N ARG A 181 24.69 4.37 7.13
CA ARG A 181 24.18 4.06 8.46
C ARG A 181 25.09 4.67 9.51
N LEU A 182 24.53 5.01 10.67
CA LEU A 182 25.35 5.31 11.84
C LEU A 182 26.16 4.05 12.23
N ARG A 183 27.35 4.25 12.80
CA ARG A 183 28.13 3.18 13.42
C ARG A 183 27.34 2.62 14.62
N PRO A 184 27.62 1.40 15.11
CA PRO A 184 26.93 0.88 16.29
C PRO A 184 27.40 1.54 17.59
N HIS A 185 26.49 2.10 18.38
CA HIS A 185 26.78 2.70 19.70
C HIS A 185 26.28 1.79 20.83
N ARG A 186 26.88 1.93 22.03
CA ARG A 186 26.48 1.21 23.24
C ARG A 186 26.52 2.11 24.47
N PRO A 187 25.64 1.93 25.47
CA PRO A 187 25.75 2.62 26.76
C PRO A 187 27.09 2.36 27.45
N MET A 188 27.70 3.42 28.00
CA MET A 188 28.96 3.34 28.75
C MET A 188 28.72 3.01 30.24
N ILE A 189 28.55 1.73 30.57
CA ILE A 189 28.47 1.28 31.98
C ILE A 189 29.77 0.58 32.42
N ARG A 190 30.37 1.08 33.51
CA ARG A 190 31.35 0.31 34.29
C ARG A 190 30.59 -0.64 35.22
N ALA A 191 30.53 -1.91 34.83
CA ALA A 191 29.97 -3.07 35.54
C ALA A 191 29.31 -2.84 36.92
N GLY A 192 27.97 -2.96 36.99
CA GLY A 192 27.27 -3.29 38.24
C GLY A 192 26.01 -2.51 38.63
N ALA A 193 25.08 -2.26 37.70
CA ALA A 193 23.72 -1.77 38.00
C ALA A 193 22.73 -2.21 36.89
N GLY A 194 21.42 -2.00 37.07
CA GLY A 194 20.38 -2.50 36.16
C GLY A 194 19.45 -1.41 35.61
N ASN A 195 18.92 -1.63 34.40
CA ASN A 195 18.10 -0.71 33.58
C ASN A 195 18.78 0.62 33.23
N GLU A 196 19.26 0.71 31.99
CA GLU A 196 20.55 1.33 31.70
C GLU A 196 20.52 2.81 31.28
N ARG A 197 19.33 3.42 31.10
CA ARG A 197 19.17 4.82 30.63
C ARG A 197 18.73 5.82 31.72
N GLU A 198 18.32 5.34 32.90
CA GLU A 198 17.95 6.24 34.02
C GLU A 198 19.16 6.70 34.86
N GLU A 199 20.31 6.01 34.75
CA GLU A 199 21.50 6.25 35.58
C GLU A 199 22.57 7.12 34.90
N SER A 200 22.71 7.07 33.57
CA SER A 200 23.72 7.80 32.78
C SER A 200 23.20 8.11 31.37
N HIS A 201 23.66 9.19 30.73
CA HIS A 201 23.27 9.56 29.37
C HIS A 201 24.17 8.95 28.27
N THR A 202 25.44 8.64 28.59
CA THR A 202 26.52 8.56 27.59
C THR A 202 26.54 7.27 26.76
N LEU A 203 26.57 7.42 25.43
CA LEU A 203 26.73 6.36 24.43
C LEU A 203 28.12 6.38 23.79
N ALA A 204 28.60 5.22 23.34
CA ALA A 204 29.91 5.05 22.70
C ALA A 204 29.85 4.13 21.47
N ALA A 205 30.31 4.64 20.33
CA ALA A 205 30.66 3.89 19.12
C ALA A 205 32.16 3.54 19.11
N GLN A 206 32.56 2.65 18.19
CA GLN A 206 33.96 2.27 17.99
C GLN A 206 34.54 2.90 16.73
N VAL A 207 35.76 3.44 16.85
CA VAL A 207 36.65 3.74 15.72
C VAL A 207 37.27 2.42 15.25
N ALA A 208 37.23 2.15 13.94
CA ALA A 208 37.78 0.95 13.33
C ALA A 208 39.29 1.10 13.03
N ASP A 209 40.00 -0.03 12.92
CA ASP A 209 41.46 -0.08 12.71
C ASP A 209 41.97 0.59 11.40
N GLY A 210 41.06 1.03 10.53
CA GLY A 210 41.38 1.76 9.29
C GLY A 210 40.79 3.18 9.19
N ASP A 211 40.08 3.66 10.21
CA ASP A 211 39.50 5.02 10.21
C ASP A 211 40.59 6.08 10.41
N LEU A 212 40.58 7.14 9.59
CA LEU A 212 41.50 8.27 9.74
C LEU A 212 41.01 9.23 10.81
N VAL A 213 41.58 9.14 12.02
CA VAL A 213 41.31 10.09 13.12
C VAL A 213 42.08 11.39 12.89
N VAL A 214 41.36 12.51 12.91
CA VAL A 214 41.91 13.88 12.82
C VAL A 214 41.58 14.64 14.10
N SER A 215 42.59 15.22 14.75
CA SER A 215 42.41 16.19 15.84
C SER A 215 42.02 17.56 15.28
N VAL A 216 41.06 18.20 15.92
CA VAL A 216 40.48 19.50 15.57
C VAL A 216 40.81 20.50 16.68
N PRO A 217 42.05 21.04 16.72
CA PRO A 217 42.41 22.09 17.67
C PRO A 217 41.70 23.40 17.32
N VAL A 218 41.21 24.12 18.32
CA VAL A 218 40.46 25.38 18.15
C VAL A 218 40.98 26.40 19.15
N LYS A 219 41.45 27.55 18.66
CA LYS A 219 41.90 28.66 19.50
C LYS A 219 40.71 29.35 20.20
N ARG A 220 40.96 29.98 21.35
CA ARG A 220 39.96 30.79 22.07
C ARG A 220 39.31 31.81 21.12
N GLY A 221 37.99 32.00 21.25
CA GLY A 221 37.21 32.90 20.39
C GLY A 221 36.88 32.36 19.00
N SER A 222 37.28 31.12 18.69
CA SER A 222 37.02 30.47 17.40
C SER A 222 36.10 29.25 17.59
N VAL A 223 35.55 28.73 16.50
CA VAL A 223 34.63 27.58 16.55
C VAL A 223 35.13 26.41 15.71
N SER A 224 34.78 25.19 16.13
CA SER A 224 34.58 24.09 15.18
C SER A 224 33.09 24.01 14.83
N VAL A 225 32.77 23.70 13.58
CA VAL A 225 31.40 23.36 13.15
C VAL A 225 31.41 21.93 12.65
N HIS A 226 30.50 21.08 13.13
CA HIS A 226 30.43 19.67 12.73
C HIS A 226 28.99 19.19 12.48
N ASN A 227 28.88 18.15 11.66
CA ASN A 227 27.63 17.47 11.31
C ASN A 227 27.26 16.40 12.35
N GLU A 228 25.98 16.24 12.65
CA GLU A 228 25.45 15.32 13.67
C GLU A 228 25.75 13.83 13.43
N ARG A 229 26.05 13.46 12.18
CA ARG A 229 26.43 12.11 11.77
C ARG A 229 27.95 11.91 11.72
N ILE A 230 28.79 12.92 11.93
CA ILE A 230 30.24 12.68 11.95
C ILE A 230 30.63 11.90 13.20
N LEU A 231 31.39 10.81 13.02
CA LEU A 231 31.94 10.05 14.13
C LEU A 231 33.03 10.88 14.82
N HIS A 232 32.78 11.28 16.06
CA HIS A 232 33.64 12.18 16.80
C HIS A 232 33.73 11.84 18.29
N GLY A 233 34.81 12.27 18.93
CA GLY A 233 35.10 12.02 20.34
C GLY A 233 36.07 13.07 20.88
N SER A 234 36.45 12.98 22.16
CA SER A 234 37.39 13.96 22.72
C SER A 234 38.16 13.43 23.94
N PRO A 235 39.51 13.35 23.89
CA PRO A 235 40.37 12.86 24.98
C PRO A 235 40.20 13.57 26.33
N GLY A 236 40.72 13.00 27.41
CA GLY A 236 40.70 13.64 28.73
C GLY A 236 41.56 14.91 28.80
N ASN A 237 41.26 15.79 29.76
CA ASN A 237 42.05 17.01 29.96
C ASN A 237 43.26 16.71 30.87
N GLY A 238 44.44 16.59 30.26
CA GLY A 238 45.71 16.40 30.97
C GLY A 238 46.33 17.70 31.50
N SER A 239 45.89 18.85 31.00
CA SER A 239 46.52 20.16 31.26
C SER A 239 46.23 20.74 32.65
N GLU A 240 46.98 21.80 32.98
CA GLU A 240 46.79 22.62 34.18
C GLU A 240 45.55 23.55 34.13
N ARG A 241 44.93 23.73 32.95
CA ARG A 241 43.83 24.68 32.72
C ARG A 241 42.49 23.98 32.47
N TRP A 242 41.40 24.72 32.63
CA TRP A 242 40.09 24.27 32.16
C TRP A 242 40.06 24.24 30.62
N ARG A 243 39.13 23.46 30.07
CA ARG A 243 38.75 23.49 28.66
C ARG A 243 37.23 23.66 28.62
N ARG A 244 36.76 24.90 28.48
CA ARG A 244 35.36 25.31 28.42
C ARG A 244 34.90 25.49 26.97
N THR A 245 33.67 25.08 26.67
CA THR A 245 33.10 25.14 25.32
C THR A 245 31.61 25.48 25.39
N TYR A 246 31.18 26.45 24.59
CA TYR A 246 29.76 26.74 24.38
C TYR A 246 29.33 26.20 23.01
N ILE A 247 28.38 25.27 23.01
CA ILE A 247 27.87 24.59 21.84
C ILE A 247 26.46 25.13 21.55
N VAL A 248 26.17 25.44 20.29
CA VAL A 248 24.82 25.72 19.78
C VAL A 248 24.61 24.90 18.51
N ALA A 249 23.48 24.20 18.41
CA ALA A 249 23.16 23.38 17.26
C ALA A 249 22.00 23.99 16.47
N TYR A 250 22.18 24.09 15.16
CA TYR A 250 21.15 24.55 14.23
C TYR A 250 20.70 23.41 13.32
N ARG A 251 19.39 23.28 13.12
CA ARG A 251 18.76 22.30 12.22
C ARG A 251 17.64 22.95 11.43
N HIS A 252 17.12 22.25 10.42
CA HIS A 252 15.93 22.70 9.70
C HIS A 252 14.74 22.87 10.63
N LYS A 253 14.06 24.02 10.53
CA LYS A 253 12.96 24.39 11.42
C LYS A 253 11.84 23.34 11.51
N ASP A 254 11.48 22.71 10.41
CA ASP A 254 10.39 21.72 10.37
C ASP A 254 10.71 20.47 11.21
N LEU A 255 11.98 20.05 11.24
CA LEU A 255 12.46 18.95 12.09
C LEU A 255 12.39 19.35 13.57
N VAL A 256 12.87 20.56 13.91
CA VAL A 256 12.84 21.07 15.29
C VAL A 256 11.39 21.22 15.77
N ASP A 257 10.51 21.83 14.98
CA ASP A 257 9.08 21.99 15.31
C ASP A 257 8.38 20.64 15.47
N TYR A 258 8.68 19.65 14.61
CA TYR A 258 8.17 18.28 14.76
C TYR A 258 8.64 17.64 16.06
N GLU A 259 9.94 17.69 16.36
CA GLU A 259 10.51 17.09 17.56
C GLU A 259 9.97 17.74 18.84
N ARG A 260 9.80 19.07 18.85
CA ARG A 260 9.09 19.78 19.94
C ARG A 260 7.62 19.36 20.05
N SER A 261 6.96 19.05 18.94
CA SER A 261 5.55 18.58 18.94
C SER A 261 5.36 17.19 19.55
N ILE A 262 6.36 16.30 19.44
CA ILE A 262 6.37 15.00 20.14
C ILE A 262 6.90 15.09 21.57
N GLY A 263 7.42 16.26 21.98
CA GLY A 263 7.91 16.53 23.33
C GLY A 263 9.42 16.34 23.54
N PHE A 264 10.20 16.22 22.47
CA PHE A 264 11.67 16.21 22.55
C PHE A 264 12.21 17.63 22.53
N THR A 265 12.99 18.01 23.54
CA THR A 265 13.59 19.35 23.68
C THR A 265 15.11 19.33 23.75
N HIS A 266 15.73 18.14 23.71
CA HIS A 266 17.10 17.82 24.17
C HIS A 266 17.32 17.89 25.68
N SER A 267 16.31 18.23 26.49
CA SER A 267 16.43 18.15 27.93
C SER A 267 16.58 16.69 28.39
N HIS A 268 17.59 16.43 29.23
CA HIS A 268 17.72 15.21 29.99
C HIS A 268 16.60 15.02 31.04
N ASN A 269 15.80 16.05 31.31
CA ASN A 269 14.60 15.98 32.14
C ASN A 269 13.34 15.53 31.36
N ASP A 270 13.38 15.52 30.02
CA ASP A 270 12.23 15.11 29.19
C ASP A 270 11.77 13.69 29.55
N LYS A 271 10.45 13.48 29.55
CA LYS A 271 9.83 12.15 29.76
C LYS A 271 9.27 11.64 28.44
N ILE A 272 9.99 10.67 27.90
CA ILE A 272 10.05 10.35 26.48
C ILE A 272 9.55 8.93 26.24
N ASN A 273 8.74 8.73 25.20
CA ASN A 273 8.36 7.38 24.73
C ASN A 273 8.31 7.33 23.19
N TRP A 274 9.48 7.39 22.57
CA TRP A 274 9.69 7.19 21.12
C TRP A 274 11.05 6.53 20.86
N THR A 275 11.18 5.98 19.66
CA THR A 275 12.38 5.30 19.17
C THR A 275 13.44 6.32 18.74
N THR A 276 14.67 6.19 19.23
CA THR A 276 15.85 6.94 18.78
C THR A 276 16.40 6.41 17.45
N HIS A 277 17.27 7.17 16.78
CA HIS A 277 17.93 6.69 15.56
C HIS A 277 18.65 5.35 15.77
N LEU A 278 19.34 5.14 16.90
CA LEU A 278 20.01 3.86 17.18
C LEU A 278 19.02 2.71 17.36
N GLU A 279 17.95 2.91 18.11
CA GLU A 279 16.91 1.87 18.29
C GLU A 279 16.20 1.53 16.96
N SER A 280 16.12 2.49 16.03
CA SER A 280 15.62 2.27 14.66
C SER A 280 16.62 1.56 13.73
N LEU A 281 17.92 1.59 14.06
CA LEU A 281 18.99 0.93 13.29
C LEU A 281 19.32 -0.49 13.81
N ASP A 282 19.28 -0.71 15.13
CA ASP A 282 19.60 -1.99 15.77
C ASP A 282 18.46 -3.03 15.73
N GLY A 283 17.28 -2.66 15.21
CA GLY A 283 16.16 -3.60 15.02
C GLY A 283 15.55 -4.15 16.32
N HIS A 284 15.73 -3.43 17.42
CA HIS A 284 15.08 -3.70 18.71
C HIS A 284 14.08 -2.60 19.13
N GLY A 285 14.00 -1.50 18.38
CA GLY A 285 12.75 -0.77 18.14
C GLY A 285 11.94 -1.39 16.99
N PRO A 286 10.63 -1.09 16.84
CA PRO A 286 9.79 -1.75 15.84
C PRO A 286 10.05 -1.23 14.42
N HIS A 287 10.72 -2.06 13.60
CA HIS A 287 10.99 -1.82 12.17
C HIS A 287 11.93 -0.61 11.87
N THR A 288 12.66 -0.51 10.75
CA THR A 288 12.59 -1.21 9.46
C THR A 288 13.98 -1.21 8.80
N ALA A 289 14.43 -2.33 8.23
CA ALA A 289 15.65 -2.31 7.40
C ALA A 289 15.35 -1.81 5.99
N LEU A 290 15.71 -0.56 5.69
CA LEU A 290 16.09 -0.17 4.34
C LEU A 290 17.61 -0.36 4.19
N GLY A 291 17.98 -1.29 3.32
CA GLY A 291 19.34 -1.43 2.79
C GLY A 291 19.29 -0.95 1.34
N GLU A 292 20.15 0.01 1.01
CA GLU A 292 20.16 0.64 -0.30
C GLU A 292 20.64 -0.33 -1.39
N SER A 293 20.23 -0.04 -2.63
CA SER A 293 21.24 0.13 -3.68
C SER A 293 20.70 1.05 -4.78
N CYS A 294 21.26 2.25 -4.90
CA CYS A 294 21.40 2.94 -6.18
C CYS A 294 22.41 4.10 -6.08
N LEU A 295 23.64 3.81 -6.54
CA LEU A 295 24.72 4.74 -6.91
C LEU A 295 24.20 5.86 -7.85
N PRO A 296 24.85 7.03 -7.94
CA PRO A 296 25.94 7.22 -8.95
C PRO A 296 26.99 8.29 -8.51
N ARG A 297 27.96 8.81 -9.30
CA ARG A 297 28.26 8.78 -10.76
C ARG A 297 29.76 9.08 -10.99
N ASP A 298 30.33 8.60 -12.10
CA ASP A 298 31.72 8.88 -12.53
C ASP A 298 31.79 10.20 -13.35
N GLY A 299 32.91 10.94 -13.30
CA GLY A 299 32.96 12.36 -13.74
C GLY A 299 34.33 13.06 -13.80
N ARG A 300 35.35 12.41 -14.37
CA ARG A 300 36.76 12.87 -14.60
C ARG A 300 37.02 14.38 -14.78
N LEU A 301 38.14 14.85 -14.22
CA LEU A 301 39.08 15.82 -14.84
C LEU A 301 40.56 15.51 -14.44
N HIS A 302 41.51 15.94 -15.28
CA HIS A 302 43.00 15.79 -15.29
C HIS A 302 43.73 15.61 -13.93
N SER A 303 44.84 14.86 -13.79
CA SER A 303 46.13 15.05 -14.49
C SER A 303 47.12 13.85 -14.38
N GLU A 304 48.35 14.00 -14.89
CA GLU A 304 49.35 12.93 -15.15
C GLU A 304 50.36 12.65 -14.00
N GLU A 305 51.09 11.54 -14.16
CA GLU A 305 52.51 11.30 -13.78
C GLU A 305 52.99 10.93 -12.34
N MET A 306 53.79 9.84 -12.33
CA MET A 306 55.09 9.63 -11.65
C MET A 306 55.26 9.13 -10.18
N VAL A 307 55.73 7.87 -10.09
CA VAL A 307 57.04 7.42 -9.51
C VAL A 307 57.25 7.12 -7.99
N ALA A 308 57.93 5.98 -7.76
CA ALA A 308 58.70 5.51 -6.59
C ALA A 308 57.94 5.21 -5.26
N ALA A 309 58.12 4.10 -4.52
CA ALA A 309 59.23 3.15 -4.28
C ALA A 309 60.26 3.56 -3.20
N ALA A 310 60.16 2.97 -1.99
CA ALA A 310 61.22 2.70 -0.99
C ALA A 310 60.58 1.97 0.24
N THR A 311 60.83 0.68 0.53
CA THR A 311 61.93 0.11 1.36
C THR A 311 62.01 0.67 2.80
N SER A 312 62.15 -0.06 3.92
CA SER A 312 62.57 -1.46 4.23
C SER A 312 62.11 -1.81 5.69
N ARG A 313 62.13 -3.03 6.27
CA ARG A 313 63.24 -3.99 6.46
C ARG A 313 62.79 -5.44 6.75
N GLN A 314 63.69 -6.36 6.44
CA GLN A 314 63.76 -7.81 6.74
C GLN A 314 64.34 -8.12 8.15
N PRO A 315 64.63 -9.38 8.58
CA PRO A 315 64.53 -10.73 7.94
C PRO A 315 63.64 -11.71 8.75
N LEU A 316 63.55 -13.05 8.60
CA LEU A 316 64.21 -14.17 7.86
C LEU A 316 63.10 -15.12 7.29
N GLY A 317 63.31 -16.18 6.48
CA GLY A 317 64.48 -16.68 5.72
C GLY A 317 64.19 -18.08 5.11
N ILE A 318 64.86 -18.45 4.00
CA ILE A 318 64.91 -19.79 3.34
C ILE A 318 63.58 -20.27 2.66
N GLY A 319 63.51 -20.64 1.37
CA GLY A 319 64.47 -20.52 0.26
C GLY A 319 64.06 -21.28 -1.04
N VAL A 320 64.48 -20.74 -2.20
CA VAL A 320 64.85 -21.43 -3.47
C VAL A 320 63.76 -21.92 -4.47
N LEU A 321 63.61 -21.14 -5.58
CA LEU A 321 63.53 -21.50 -7.04
C LEU A 321 62.45 -22.51 -7.56
N LEU A 322 61.94 -22.47 -8.81
CA LEU A 322 61.95 -21.51 -9.95
C LEU A 322 60.76 -21.84 -10.91
N VAL A 323 60.63 -21.10 -12.03
CA VAL A 323 59.43 -21.00 -12.89
C VAL A 323 59.55 -21.78 -14.22
N PHE A 324 58.39 -22.10 -14.83
CA PHE A 324 58.06 -22.12 -16.28
C PHE A 324 57.61 -23.42 -17.00
N SER A 325 56.35 -23.35 -17.45
CA SER A 325 55.80 -23.76 -18.75
C SER A 325 55.54 -25.25 -19.10
N ARG A 326 54.32 -25.45 -19.63
CA ARG A 326 53.86 -26.36 -20.71
C ARG A 326 54.17 -27.88 -20.69
N VAL A 327 53.22 -28.59 -21.31
CA VAL A 327 53.28 -29.93 -21.95
C VAL A 327 52.83 -31.15 -21.11
N ARG A 328 51.62 -31.60 -21.46
CA ARG A 328 51.15 -32.98 -21.69
C ARG A 328 51.97 -34.18 -21.15
N SER A 329 51.19 -35.03 -20.45
CA SER A 329 51.02 -36.47 -20.72
C SER A 329 52.04 -37.50 -20.22
N CYS A 330 51.47 -38.51 -19.53
CA CYS A 330 51.88 -39.92 -19.57
C CYS A 330 53.20 -40.30 -18.83
N CYS A 331 53.34 -41.49 -18.21
CA CYS A 331 52.38 -42.57 -17.97
C CYS A 331 52.92 -43.60 -16.95
N VAL A 332 51.99 -44.38 -16.38
CA VAL A 332 52.11 -45.82 -16.07
C VAL A 332 53.10 -46.29 -14.98
N LEU A 333 52.51 -46.96 -13.98
CA LEU A 333 52.71 -48.39 -13.65
C LEU A 333 51.39 -48.83 -12.92
N ALA A 334 50.79 -50.02 -13.10
CA ALA A 334 51.24 -51.22 -13.80
C ALA A 334 50.09 -52.15 -14.28
N LEU A 335 50.42 -52.98 -15.29
CA LEU A 335 49.97 -54.37 -15.58
C LEU A 335 48.55 -54.72 -16.11
N ALA A 336 48.59 -55.66 -17.08
CA ALA A 336 47.51 -56.32 -17.83
C ALA A 336 46.95 -57.58 -17.10
N GLY A 337 45.91 -58.29 -17.56
CA GLY A 337 44.95 -58.09 -18.66
C GLY A 337 44.16 -59.36 -19.04
N TRP A 338 42.96 -59.17 -19.61
CA TRP A 338 42.14 -60.10 -20.44
C TRP A 338 41.76 -61.51 -19.92
N PHE A 339 40.45 -61.76 -19.70
CA PHE A 339 39.59 -62.54 -20.62
C PHE A 339 38.08 -62.45 -20.23
N LEU A 340 37.19 -62.89 -21.13
CA LEU A 340 35.72 -62.74 -21.03
C LEU A 340 35.03 -63.66 -19.99
N VAL A 341 33.89 -63.20 -19.43
CA VAL A 341 32.54 -63.84 -19.40
C VAL A 341 31.68 -63.21 -18.29
N GLY A 342 30.37 -63.06 -18.55
CA GLY A 342 29.36 -62.85 -17.51
C GLY A 342 28.92 -61.40 -17.31
N GLY A 343 27.76 -61.04 -17.85
CA GLY A 343 27.17 -59.71 -17.63
C GLY A 343 26.39 -59.63 -16.32
N THR A 344 26.31 -58.42 -15.77
CA THR A 344 25.03 -57.88 -15.28
C THR A 344 24.96 -56.43 -15.76
N ALA A 345 24.11 -56.18 -16.75
CA ALA A 345 23.61 -54.82 -16.93
C ALA A 345 22.95 -54.42 -15.61
N ARG A 346 23.37 -53.30 -15.04
CA ARG A 346 22.71 -52.75 -13.85
C ARG A 346 21.36 -52.22 -14.34
N CYS A 347 20.34 -53.08 -14.34
CA CYS A 347 19.00 -52.73 -14.80
C CYS A 347 18.60 -51.41 -14.15
N ALA A 348 18.24 -50.42 -14.97
CA ALA A 348 17.27 -49.45 -14.52
C ALA A 348 16.08 -50.25 -13.96
N SER A 349 15.57 -49.88 -12.78
CA SER A 349 14.42 -50.57 -12.20
C SER A 349 13.31 -50.56 -13.25
N ALA A 350 12.83 -51.73 -13.64
CA ALA A 350 11.76 -51.82 -14.62
C ALA A 350 10.58 -50.98 -14.15
N VAL A 351 10.06 -50.12 -15.04
CA VAL A 351 8.94 -49.23 -14.71
C VAL A 351 7.74 -50.10 -14.32
N ASP A 352 7.28 -49.96 -13.08
CA ASP A 352 6.17 -50.75 -12.56
C ASP A 352 4.85 -50.05 -12.86
N PHE A 353 3.89 -50.78 -13.42
CA PHE A 353 2.63 -50.17 -13.82
C PHE A 353 1.83 -49.63 -12.65
N VAL A 354 1.73 -50.37 -11.53
CA VAL A 354 0.89 -49.98 -10.39
C VAL A 354 1.50 -48.81 -9.63
N LYS A 355 2.82 -48.78 -9.52
CA LYS A 355 3.57 -47.81 -8.75
C LYS A 355 3.90 -46.54 -9.54
N ASP A 356 4.32 -46.67 -10.79
CA ASP A 356 4.96 -45.58 -11.54
C ASP A 356 4.08 -45.04 -12.69
N VAL A 357 3.22 -45.86 -13.32
CA VAL A 357 2.39 -45.48 -14.49
C VAL A 357 0.95 -45.14 -14.11
N LYS A 358 0.28 -46.03 -13.38
CA LYS A 358 -1.10 -45.92 -12.90
C LYS A 358 -1.38 -44.55 -12.26
N PRO A 359 -0.53 -44.02 -11.35
CA PRO A 359 -0.78 -42.71 -10.77
C PRO A 359 -0.76 -41.56 -11.78
N ILE A 360 0.04 -41.65 -12.87
CA ILE A 360 0.10 -40.61 -13.91
C ILE A 360 -1.22 -40.60 -14.69
N LEU A 361 -1.65 -41.76 -15.18
CA LEU A 361 -2.89 -41.89 -15.97
C LEU A 361 -4.14 -41.55 -15.15
N GLU A 362 -4.23 -42.02 -13.90
CA GLU A 362 -5.35 -41.75 -13.00
C GLU A 362 -5.53 -40.26 -12.66
N GLN A 363 -4.45 -39.49 -12.65
CA GLN A 363 -4.45 -38.07 -12.27
C GLN A 363 -4.56 -37.09 -13.43
N ASN A 364 -4.23 -37.53 -14.65
CA ASN A 364 -4.10 -36.62 -15.80
C ASN A 364 -5.05 -36.97 -16.96
N CYS A 365 -5.46 -38.23 -17.13
CA CYS A 365 -6.16 -38.65 -18.36
C CYS A 365 -7.61 -39.11 -18.10
N LEU A 366 -7.90 -39.71 -16.94
CA LEU A 366 -9.20 -40.35 -16.67
C LEU A 366 -10.36 -39.41 -16.32
N SER A 367 -10.13 -38.10 -16.21
CA SER A 367 -11.23 -37.14 -16.11
C SER A 367 -12.08 -37.09 -17.39
N CYS A 368 -11.48 -37.42 -18.54
CA CYS A 368 -12.11 -37.41 -19.87
C CYS A 368 -12.16 -38.82 -20.49
N HIS A 369 -11.20 -39.70 -20.17
CA HIS A 369 -11.03 -41.01 -20.80
C HIS A 369 -11.40 -42.20 -19.88
N ALA A 370 -12.56 -42.16 -19.22
CA ALA A 370 -13.01 -43.24 -18.35
C ALA A 370 -14.52 -43.54 -18.47
N GLY A 371 -14.86 -44.78 -18.82
CA GLY A 371 -16.24 -45.28 -18.84
C GLY A 371 -16.92 -45.15 -20.21
N GLU A 372 -18.24 -45.36 -20.22
CA GLU A 372 -19.04 -45.50 -21.47
C GLU A 372 -19.21 -44.19 -22.26
N ASP A 373 -19.05 -43.03 -21.62
CA ASP A 373 -19.17 -41.68 -22.21
C ASP A 373 -17.80 -40.99 -22.38
N ALA A 374 -16.72 -41.74 -22.60
CA ALA A 374 -15.36 -41.18 -22.72
C ALA A 374 -15.17 -40.29 -23.96
N ASP A 375 -14.55 -39.12 -23.78
CA ASP A 375 -14.34 -38.15 -24.86
C ASP A 375 -13.51 -38.76 -26.01
N SER A 376 -13.92 -38.45 -27.24
CA SER A 376 -13.29 -38.92 -28.49
C SER A 376 -13.22 -40.45 -28.67
N GLY A 377 -13.95 -41.23 -27.87
CA GLY A 377 -14.03 -42.69 -28.00
C GLY A 377 -12.81 -43.45 -27.47
N TYR A 378 -11.97 -42.81 -26.65
CA TYR A 378 -10.79 -43.43 -26.02
C TYR A 378 -11.04 -43.70 -24.53
N ASP A 379 -11.10 -44.97 -24.13
CA ASP A 379 -11.20 -45.40 -22.72
C ASP A 379 -9.86 -45.94 -22.21
N LEU A 380 -9.33 -45.30 -21.16
CA LEU A 380 -8.11 -45.69 -20.48
C LEU A 380 -8.40 -46.49 -19.19
N SER A 381 -9.65 -46.77 -18.83
CA SER A 381 -10.00 -47.39 -17.55
C SER A 381 -9.57 -48.86 -17.41
N THR A 382 -9.43 -49.58 -18.52
CA THR A 382 -9.08 -51.01 -18.55
C THR A 382 -7.99 -51.33 -19.58
N LYS A 383 -7.16 -52.34 -19.27
CA LYS A 383 -6.17 -52.88 -20.20
C LYS A 383 -6.78 -53.26 -21.57
N LYS A 384 -7.97 -53.88 -21.60
CA LYS A 384 -8.60 -54.28 -22.87
C LYS A 384 -8.89 -53.05 -23.75
N ALA A 385 -9.41 -51.97 -23.20
CA ALA A 385 -9.72 -50.76 -23.98
C ALA A 385 -8.46 -50.10 -24.58
N VAL A 386 -7.33 -50.11 -23.85
CA VAL A 386 -6.07 -49.49 -24.27
C VAL A 386 -5.33 -50.28 -25.37
N PHE A 387 -5.43 -51.62 -25.36
CA PHE A 387 -4.68 -52.49 -26.27
C PHE A 387 -5.53 -53.16 -27.37
N ASP A 388 -6.81 -53.45 -27.10
CA ASP A 388 -7.74 -54.19 -27.99
C ASP A 388 -8.99 -53.33 -28.33
N SER A 389 -8.77 -52.05 -28.66
CA SER A 389 -9.84 -51.14 -29.12
C SER A 389 -10.52 -51.69 -30.40
N GLU A 390 -11.82 -51.97 -30.33
CA GLU A 390 -12.60 -52.49 -31.47
C GLU A 390 -13.00 -51.38 -32.48
N TYR A 391 -12.73 -50.10 -32.18
CA TYR A 391 -13.22 -48.95 -32.95
C TYR A 391 -12.18 -47.91 -33.37
N ASN A 392 -10.93 -47.98 -32.88
CA ASN A 392 -9.82 -47.06 -33.21
C ASN A 392 -8.46 -47.78 -33.16
N GLU A 393 -7.41 -47.18 -33.73
CA GLU A 393 -6.03 -47.69 -33.59
C GLU A 393 -5.60 -47.83 -32.10
N PRO A 394 -4.76 -48.83 -31.76
CA PRO A 394 -4.40 -49.10 -30.37
C PRO A 394 -3.64 -47.93 -29.75
N MET A 395 -4.13 -47.44 -28.60
CA MET A 395 -3.53 -46.28 -27.91
C MET A 395 -2.09 -46.54 -27.46
N VAL A 396 -1.77 -47.81 -27.19
CA VAL A 396 -0.43 -48.27 -26.83
C VAL A 396 -0.02 -49.47 -27.68
N VAL A 397 1.02 -49.29 -28.49
CA VAL A 397 1.71 -50.36 -29.21
C VAL A 397 2.87 -50.86 -28.35
N ALA A 398 2.71 -52.03 -27.77
CA ALA A 398 3.68 -52.59 -26.82
C ALA A 398 5.08 -52.75 -27.46
N GLY A 399 6.08 -52.04 -26.90
CA GLY A 399 7.46 -52.01 -27.41
C GLY A 399 7.77 -50.83 -28.34
N ASP A 400 6.77 -50.09 -28.82
CA ASP A 400 6.95 -48.96 -29.74
C ASP A 400 6.24 -47.68 -29.25
N PRO A 401 6.95 -46.79 -28.53
CA PRO A 401 6.41 -45.49 -28.15
C PRO A 401 6.08 -44.59 -29.33
N GLY A 402 6.79 -44.69 -30.46
CA GLY A 402 6.56 -43.85 -31.63
C GLY A 402 5.26 -44.20 -32.37
N ALA A 403 4.80 -45.45 -32.27
CA ALA A 403 3.51 -45.91 -32.76
C ALA A 403 2.39 -45.85 -31.70
N SER A 404 2.65 -45.33 -30.49
CA SER A 404 1.67 -45.28 -29.40
C SER A 404 1.09 -43.87 -29.26
N SER A 405 -0.17 -43.66 -29.67
CA SER A 405 -0.81 -42.33 -29.61
C SER A 405 -0.84 -41.74 -28.20
N LEU A 406 -0.96 -42.58 -27.16
CA LEU A 406 -0.87 -42.16 -25.76
C LEU A 406 0.47 -41.47 -25.42
N TYR A 407 1.58 -41.87 -26.06
CA TYR A 407 2.87 -41.20 -25.85
C TYR A 407 3.04 -39.99 -26.78
N THR A 408 2.67 -40.09 -28.06
CA THR A 408 2.93 -39.01 -29.02
C THR A 408 2.12 -37.75 -28.71
N THR A 409 0.85 -37.89 -28.32
CA THR A 409 0.00 -36.77 -27.86
C THR A 409 0.47 -36.18 -26.53
N MET A 410 1.00 -37.00 -25.62
CA MET A 410 1.63 -36.55 -24.37
C MET A 410 2.99 -35.85 -24.57
N ALA A 411 3.64 -36.08 -25.71
CA ALA A 411 4.96 -35.55 -26.06
C ALA A 411 4.91 -34.47 -27.17
N ALA A 412 3.71 -34.03 -27.56
CA ALA A 412 3.50 -32.93 -28.49
C ALA A 412 4.00 -31.60 -27.92
N ASP A 413 4.24 -30.62 -28.80
CA ASP A 413 4.60 -29.26 -28.39
C ASP A 413 3.46 -28.58 -27.62
N ALA A 414 3.81 -27.66 -26.72
CA ALA A 414 2.88 -27.11 -25.71
C ALA A 414 1.73 -26.26 -26.29
N ASP A 415 1.87 -25.83 -27.55
CA ASP A 415 0.94 -25.06 -28.36
C ASP A 415 0.22 -25.90 -29.44
N SER A 416 0.41 -27.23 -29.45
CA SER A 416 -0.26 -28.14 -30.37
C SER A 416 -1.68 -28.49 -29.93
N ASP A 417 -2.64 -28.42 -30.86
CA ASP A 417 -4.01 -28.93 -30.68
C ASP A 417 -4.06 -30.46 -30.43
N GLU A 418 -2.97 -31.19 -30.72
CA GLU A 418 -2.82 -32.63 -30.47
C GLU A 418 -2.29 -32.96 -29.06
N LEU A 419 -1.99 -31.95 -28.23
CA LEU A 419 -1.45 -32.13 -26.89
C LEU A 419 -2.49 -32.75 -25.93
N MET A 420 -2.13 -33.87 -25.30
CA MET A 420 -2.97 -34.55 -24.32
C MET A 420 -2.22 -34.81 -23.00
N PRO A 421 -2.70 -34.33 -21.84
CA PRO A 421 -3.89 -33.48 -21.67
C PRO A 421 -3.69 -32.10 -22.29
N PRO A 422 -4.75 -31.45 -22.81
CA PRO A 422 -4.70 -30.07 -23.27
C PRO A 422 -4.16 -29.10 -22.20
N ALA A 423 -3.66 -27.94 -22.63
CA ALA A 423 -3.03 -26.97 -21.73
C ALA A 423 -3.99 -26.44 -20.64
N ASP A 424 -5.27 -26.27 -20.97
CA ASP A 424 -6.34 -25.87 -20.04
C ASP A 424 -6.86 -27.02 -19.16
N ALA A 425 -6.70 -28.27 -19.60
CA ALA A 425 -6.94 -29.49 -18.82
C ALA A 425 -5.73 -29.91 -17.94
N GLY A 426 -4.64 -29.14 -17.98
CA GLY A 426 -3.47 -29.30 -17.11
C GLY A 426 -2.35 -30.19 -17.68
N GLY A 427 -2.14 -30.14 -18.99
CA GLY A 427 -0.84 -30.42 -19.63
C GLY A 427 -0.05 -29.13 -19.97
N PRO A 428 1.09 -29.25 -20.69
CA PRO A 428 1.81 -30.48 -20.98
C PRO A 428 2.29 -31.15 -19.69
N LEU A 429 2.43 -32.49 -19.70
CA LEU A 429 2.95 -33.19 -18.52
C LEU A 429 4.45 -32.92 -18.31
N ASP A 430 4.93 -33.14 -17.09
CA ASP A 430 6.35 -32.99 -16.80
C ASP A 430 7.19 -34.06 -17.54
N LYS A 431 8.42 -33.70 -17.89
CA LYS A 431 9.32 -34.55 -18.69
C LYS A 431 9.61 -35.91 -18.05
N LYS A 432 9.54 -36.05 -16.72
CA LYS A 432 9.78 -37.33 -16.03
C LYS A 432 8.55 -38.22 -16.13
N SER A 433 7.34 -37.67 -16.05
CA SER A 433 6.09 -38.42 -16.29
C SER A 433 6.03 -38.91 -17.74
N ILE A 434 6.32 -38.05 -18.73
CA ILE A 434 6.38 -38.42 -20.16
C ILE A 434 7.42 -39.54 -20.41
N GLU A 435 8.63 -39.41 -19.87
CA GLU A 435 9.68 -40.43 -20.03
C GLU A 435 9.33 -41.75 -19.30
N THR A 436 8.57 -41.69 -18.21
CA THR A 436 8.09 -42.87 -17.47
C THR A 436 7.07 -43.65 -18.29
N ILE A 437 6.13 -42.97 -18.95
CA ILE A 437 5.21 -43.59 -19.92
C ILE A 437 5.99 -44.16 -21.11
N ARG A 438 6.93 -43.40 -21.68
CA ARG A 438 7.80 -43.86 -22.79
C ARG A 438 8.56 -45.15 -22.46
N ALA A 439 9.18 -45.19 -21.29
CA ALA A 439 9.97 -46.31 -20.82
C ALA A 439 9.11 -47.54 -20.47
N TRP A 440 7.89 -47.34 -19.94
CA TRP A 440 6.91 -48.42 -19.75
C TRP A 440 6.48 -49.03 -21.09
N ILE A 441 6.14 -48.20 -22.08
CA ILE A 441 5.73 -48.66 -23.41
C ILE A 441 6.87 -49.43 -24.09
N ALA A 442 8.09 -48.87 -24.09
CA ALA A 442 9.29 -49.52 -24.63
C ALA A 442 9.63 -50.85 -23.92
N ALA A 443 9.27 -51.02 -22.65
CA ALA A 443 9.42 -52.27 -21.89
C ALA A 443 8.32 -53.32 -22.18
N GLY A 444 7.48 -53.08 -23.19
CA GLY A 444 6.36 -53.94 -23.58
C GLY A 444 5.06 -53.66 -22.81
N ALA A 445 4.91 -52.45 -22.28
CA ALA A 445 3.67 -51.90 -21.71
C ALA A 445 2.93 -52.83 -20.73
N ARG A 446 3.68 -53.52 -19.85
CA ARG A 446 3.14 -54.56 -18.96
C ARG A 446 2.09 -53.99 -18.02
N TRP A 447 0.85 -54.49 -18.12
CA TRP A 447 -0.29 -54.13 -17.29
C TRP A 447 -0.92 -55.41 -16.70
N PRO A 448 -1.03 -55.56 -15.36
CA PRO A 448 -1.68 -56.71 -14.72
C PRO A 448 -3.20 -56.71 -14.89
N GLU A 449 -3.82 -57.83 -15.26
CA GLU A 449 -5.27 -57.87 -15.60
C GLU A 449 -6.21 -57.61 -14.43
N SER A 450 -5.73 -57.71 -13.20
CA SER A 450 -6.47 -57.32 -11.99
C SER A 450 -6.58 -55.80 -11.81
N GLU A 451 -5.77 -55.01 -12.52
CA GLU A 451 -5.67 -53.57 -12.32
C GLU A 451 -6.60 -52.82 -13.27
N THR A 452 -7.58 -52.14 -12.69
CA THR A 452 -8.36 -51.08 -13.35
C THR A 452 -7.88 -49.72 -12.87
N LEU A 453 -7.99 -48.71 -13.72
CA LEU A 453 -7.69 -47.33 -13.37
C LEU A 453 -8.98 -46.59 -12.99
N ARG A 454 -8.89 -45.62 -12.08
CA ARG A 454 -10.04 -44.77 -11.69
C ARG A 454 -9.62 -43.30 -11.57
N PRO A 455 -10.50 -42.34 -11.90
CA PRO A 455 -10.19 -40.92 -11.74
C PRO A 455 -9.72 -40.60 -10.32
N ARG A 456 -8.55 -39.97 -10.22
CA ARG A 456 -7.90 -39.62 -8.95
C ARG A 456 -7.55 -38.15 -8.96
N ALA A 457 -7.96 -37.41 -7.94
CA ALA A 457 -7.56 -36.02 -7.80
C ALA A 457 -6.02 -35.89 -7.79
N LYS A 458 -5.48 -34.97 -8.59
CA LYS A 458 -4.06 -34.57 -8.50
C LYS A 458 -3.75 -34.22 -7.02
N PRO A 459 -2.65 -34.72 -6.43
CA PRO A 459 -2.14 -34.18 -5.18
C PRO A 459 -2.03 -32.67 -5.32
N ARG A 460 -2.60 -31.90 -4.39
CA ARG A 460 -2.46 -30.44 -4.40
C ARG A 460 -0.97 -30.11 -4.48
N ASP A 461 -0.54 -29.35 -5.49
CA ASP A 461 0.85 -28.95 -5.59
C ASP A 461 1.16 -27.94 -4.48
N ARG A 462 1.70 -28.47 -3.39
CA ARG A 462 2.15 -27.73 -2.21
C ARG A 462 3.62 -27.29 -2.34
N SER A 463 4.28 -27.54 -3.48
CA SER A 463 5.72 -27.24 -3.66
C SER A 463 6.06 -25.76 -3.56
N TYR A 464 5.07 -24.87 -3.67
CA TYR A 464 5.25 -23.42 -3.62
C TYR A 464 5.07 -22.78 -2.22
N THR A 465 4.71 -23.52 -1.17
CA THR A 465 4.56 -22.94 0.19
C THR A 465 4.95 -23.90 1.33
N PRO A 466 5.68 -23.43 2.37
CA PRO A 466 5.91 -24.19 3.62
C PRO A 466 4.64 -24.41 4.45
N ASP A 467 3.60 -23.60 4.21
CA ASP A 467 2.31 -23.63 4.90
C ASP A 467 1.47 -24.82 4.43
N ASN A 468 1.86 -26.00 4.89
CA ASN A 468 1.35 -27.30 4.47
C ASN A 468 0.94 -28.16 5.69
N ARG A 469 0.58 -29.42 5.46
CA ARG A 469 0.19 -30.34 6.53
C ARG A 469 1.32 -30.61 7.53
N GLU A 470 2.57 -30.64 7.10
CA GLU A 470 3.73 -30.82 7.98
C GLU A 470 3.84 -29.65 8.98
N LEU A 471 3.61 -28.40 8.53
CA LEU A 471 3.53 -27.26 9.43
C LEU A 471 2.38 -27.39 10.44
N LEU A 472 1.20 -27.85 10.02
CA LEU A 472 0.09 -28.10 10.93
C LEU A 472 0.40 -29.22 11.94
N GLU A 473 1.11 -30.27 11.53
CA GLU A 473 1.59 -31.34 12.41
C GLU A 473 2.60 -30.82 13.44
N GLN A 474 3.52 -29.93 13.05
CA GLN A 474 4.44 -29.24 13.96
C GLN A 474 3.70 -28.32 14.95
N ILE A 475 2.75 -27.50 14.48
CA ILE A 475 1.91 -26.63 15.34
C ILE A 475 1.10 -27.47 16.32
N HIS A 476 0.46 -28.54 15.87
CA HIS A 476 -0.27 -29.49 16.73
C HIS A 476 0.65 -30.15 17.77
N ALA A 477 1.86 -30.57 17.40
CA ALA A 477 2.83 -31.13 18.33
C ALA A 477 3.20 -30.13 19.45
N LYS A 478 3.48 -28.86 19.09
CA LYS A 478 3.72 -27.78 20.06
C LYS A 478 2.50 -27.55 20.97
N ILE A 479 1.29 -27.61 20.43
CA ILE A 479 0.04 -27.46 21.21
C ILE A 479 -0.14 -28.60 22.22
N VAL A 480 0.10 -29.85 21.79
CA VAL A 480 0.02 -31.02 22.68
C VAL A 480 1.10 -30.98 23.75
N GLU A 481 2.31 -30.50 23.45
CA GLU A 481 3.37 -30.33 24.45
C GLU A 481 3.02 -29.25 25.46
N GLN A 482 2.62 -28.06 25.01
CA GLN A 482 2.28 -26.95 25.89
C GLN A 482 1.06 -27.28 26.77
N SER A 483 0.05 -27.95 26.22
CA SER A 483 -1.11 -28.39 27.02
C SER A 483 -0.79 -29.47 28.06
N LYS A 484 0.33 -30.21 27.94
CA LYS A 484 0.81 -31.10 29.01
C LYS A 484 1.50 -30.33 30.13
N ARG A 485 2.14 -29.20 29.82
CA ARG A 485 2.76 -28.29 30.79
C ARG A 485 1.69 -27.52 31.58
N ASP A 486 0.62 -27.11 30.91
CA ASP A 486 -0.50 -26.32 31.47
C ASP A 486 -1.57 -27.16 32.20
N ALA A 487 -1.24 -28.36 32.70
CA ALA A 487 -2.21 -29.37 33.13
C ALA A 487 -3.03 -28.98 34.39
N SER A 488 -4.08 -28.19 34.19
CA SER A 488 -5.16 -27.90 35.15
C SER A 488 -6.42 -28.70 34.78
N ALA A 489 -7.09 -29.26 35.78
CA ALA A 489 -8.35 -30.00 35.60
C ALA A 489 -9.59 -29.11 35.42
N LYS A 490 -9.45 -27.77 35.43
CA LYS A 490 -10.57 -26.82 35.32
C LYS A 490 -10.28 -25.74 34.27
N ILE A 491 -11.30 -25.41 33.48
CA ILE A 491 -11.32 -24.22 32.64
C ILE A 491 -11.37 -22.98 33.55
N ALA A 492 -10.44 -22.04 33.34
CA ALA A 492 -10.30 -20.82 34.15
C ALA A 492 -9.86 -19.67 33.25
N GLU A 493 -10.27 -18.45 33.56
CA GLU A 493 -9.86 -17.24 32.84
C GLU A 493 -8.35 -17.07 32.90
N TYR A 494 -7.74 -16.57 31.81
CA TYR A 494 -6.31 -16.31 31.75
C TYR A 494 -5.99 -15.13 30.82
N GLU A 495 -4.86 -14.49 31.08
CA GLU A 495 -4.22 -13.57 30.16
C GLU A 495 -3.19 -14.33 29.31
N GLU A 496 -3.20 -14.09 28.00
CA GLU A 496 -2.20 -14.62 27.07
C GLU A 496 -1.30 -13.49 26.60
N LYS A 497 0.00 -13.73 26.53
CA LYS A 497 0.97 -12.78 25.99
C LYS A 497 1.48 -13.28 24.63
N ILE A 498 1.25 -12.52 23.57
CA ILE A 498 1.77 -12.83 22.23
C ILE A 498 3.31 -12.69 22.27
N PRO A 499 4.11 -13.77 22.18
CA PRO A 499 5.54 -13.73 22.52
C PRO A 499 6.37 -12.78 21.65
N ARG A 500 6.02 -12.63 20.36
CA ARG A 500 6.73 -11.78 19.40
C ARG A 500 6.45 -10.28 19.55
N THR A 501 5.35 -9.90 20.19
CA THR A 501 4.87 -8.50 20.24
C THR A 501 4.82 -7.96 21.66
N GLY A 502 4.73 -8.86 22.65
CA GLY A 502 4.55 -8.52 24.05
C GLY A 502 3.13 -8.10 24.43
N VAL A 503 2.22 -7.99 23.47
CA VAL A 503 0.81 -7.62 23.69
C VAL A 503 0.10 -8.70 24.50
N VAL A 504 -0.71 -8.27 25.47
CA VAL A 504 -1.44 -9.14 26.40
C VAL A 504 -2.94 -9.01 26.11
N PHE A 505 -3.61 -10.14 25.94
CA PHE A 505 -5.06 -10.21 25.71
C PHE A 505 -5.74 -11.19 26.69
N GLU A 506 -7.02 -10.96 26.95
CA GLU A 506 -7.78 -11.63 28.01
C GLU A 506 -8.70 -12.71 27.43
N MET A 507 -8.61 -13.94 27.94
CA MET A 507 -9.41 -15.09 27.51
C MET A 507 -10.40 -15.51 28.60
N LYS A 508 -11.69 -15.21 28.38
CA LYS A 508 -12.80 -15.62 29.27
C LYS A 508 -13.11 -17.10 29.14
N ALA A 509 -13.35 -17.76 30.26
CA ALA A 509 -13.72 -19.16 30.33
C ALA A 509 -15.24 -19.31 30.15
N ILE A 510 -15.67 -19.81 28.99
CA ILE A 510 -17.08 -19.99 28.65
C ILE A 510 -17.51 -21.40 29.07
N PRO A 511 -18.46 -21.54 30.01
CA PRO A 511 -18.94 -22.85 30.46
C PRO A 511 -19.72 -23.53 29.33
N GLY A 512 -19.58 -24.84 29.18
CA GLY A 512 -20.43 -25.60 28.25
C GLY A 512 -21.86 -25.75 28.78
N GLY A 513 -22.84 -25.86 27.90
CA GLY A 513 -24.25 -25.97 28.26
C GLY A 513 -25.18 -26.09 27.06
N GLU A 514 -26.49 -26.16 27.32
CA GLU A 514 -27.53 -26.15 26.29
C GLU A 514 -28.20 -24.77 26.20
N PHE A 515 -28.48 -24.31 24.99
CA PHE A 515 -29.24 -23.08 24.74
C PHE A 515 -30.20 -23.22 23.54
N SER A 516 -31.08 -22.22 23.40
CA SER A 516 -31.95 -22.05 22.24
C SER A 516 -31.29 -21.03 21.31
N MET A 517 -30.80 -21.48 20.17
CA MET A 517 -30.17 -20.66 19.14
C MET A 517 -31.23 -20.11 18.18
N GLY A 518 -31.04 -18.89 17.67
CA GLY A 518 -31.97 -18.19 16.79
C GLY A 518 -33.04 -17.38 17.53
N SER A 519 -33.81 -16.57 16.80
CA SER A 519 -34.87 -15.72 17.35
C SER A 519 -36.24 -16.42 17.34
N PRO A 520 -37.08 -16.29 18.39
CA PRO A 520 -38.45 -16.78 18.36
C PRO A 520 -39.29 -15.95 17.37
N PRO A 521 -40.35 -16.50 16.74
CA PRO A 521 -41.14 -15.78 15.74
C PRO A 521 -41.76 -14.46 16.20
N THR A 522 -41.87 -14.26 17.52
CA THR A 522 -42.42 -13.08 18.20
C THR A 522 -41.39 -12.03 18.61
N GLU A 523 -40.08 -12.26 18.36
CA GLU A 523 -39.04 -11.25 18.64
C GLU A 523 -39.21 -10.05 17.70
N SER A 524 -39.17 -8.83 18.24
CA SER A 524 -39.31 -7.62 17.43
C SER A 524 -38.12 -7.45 16.49
N SER A 525 -38.38 -7.01 15.27
CA SER A 525 -37.36 -6.68 14.26
C SER A 525 -36.43 -7.84 13.89
N ARG A 526 -36.86 -9.09 14.09
CA ARG A 526 -36.14 -10.28 13.61
C ARG A 526 -36.14 -10.40 12.08
N HIS A 527 -35.03 -10.87 11.53
CA HIS A 527 -34.95 -11.25 10.12
C HIS A 527 -35.39 -12.72 9.92
N ASP A 528 -35.81 -13.07 8.70
CA ASP A 528 -36.30 -14.42 8.38
C ASP A 528 -35.20 -15.50 8.43
N ASN A 529 -33.94 -15.11 8.27
CA ASN A 529 -32.77 -16.00 8.27
C ASN A 529 -32.29 -16.43 9.67
N GLU A 530 -32.97 -16.00 10.74
CA GLU A 530 -32.60 -16.20 12.15
C GLU A 530 -33.33 -17.36 12.85
N GLY A 531 -34.12 -18.14 12.11
CA GLY A 531 -34.87 -19.25 12.66
C GLY A 531 -35.16 -20.36 11.63
N PRO A 532 -35.97 -21.37 12.00
CA PRO A 532 -36.60 -21.57 13.31
C PRO A 532 -35.58 -21.84 14.43
N GLN A 533 -35.93 -21.54 15.68
CA GLN A 533 -35.03 -21.78 16.80
C GLN A 533 -34.60 -23.25 16.90
N ALA A 534 -33.34 -23.48 17.26
CA ALA A 534 -32.74 -24.79 17.40
C ALA A 534 -32.17 -25.00 18.81
N LYS A 535 -32.35 -26.19 19.38
CA LYS A 535 -31.72 -26.53 20.67
C LYS A 535 -30.30 -27.02 20.42
N VAL A 536 -29.31 -26.32 20.97
CA VAL A 536 -27.89 -26.57 20.74
C VAL A 536 -27.15 -26.76 22.05
N THR A 537 -26.26 -27.75 22.08
CA THR A 537 -25.30 -28.04 23.16
C THR A 537 -23.92 -27.56 22.72
N ILE A 538 -23.31 -26.67 23.51
CA ILE A 538 -21.96 -26.15 23.30
C ILE A 538 -21.02 -26.73 24.36
N ARG A 539 -19.86 -27.26 23.96
CA ARG A 539 -18.78 -27.69 24.88
C ARG A 539 -18.05 -26.49 25.48
N PRO A 540 -17.41 -26.60 26.65
CA PRO A 540 -16.65 -25.50 27.23
C PRO A 540 -15.46 -25.08 26.34
N PHE A 541 -15.23 -23.78 26.26
CA PHE A 541 -14.18 -23.15 25.46
C PHE A 541 -13.77 -21.83 26.10
N TRP A 542 -12.65 -21.25 25.66
CA TRP A 542 -12.29 -19.89 25.99
C TRP A 542 -12.56 -18.96 24.81
N MET A 543 -12.98 -17.72 25.08
CA MET A 543 -13.18 -16.68 24.07
C MET A 543 -12.45 -15.40 24.47
N GLY A 544 -11.90 -14.68 23.48
CA GLY A 544 -11.35 -13.35 23.71
C GLY A 544 -12.40 -12.42 24.33
N ALA A 545 -12.03 -11.73 25.42
CA ALA A 545 -12.92 -10.82 26.12
C ALA A 545 -13.41 -9.66 25.23
N ARG A 546 -12.65 -9.35 24.17
CA ARG A 546 -12.82 -8.23 23.25
C ARG A 546 -12.57 -8.70 21.81
N GLU A 547 -12.88 -7.84 20.85
CA GLU A 547 -12.42 -7.95 19.45
C GLU A 547 -10.87 -7.94 19.41
N VAL A 548 -10.26 -8.60 18.43
CA VAL A 548 -8.80 -8.54 18.21
C VAL A 548 -8.43 -7.11 17.80
N THR A 549 -7.49 -6.47 18.51
CA THR A 549 -7.09 -5.09 18.22
C THR A 549 -6.04 -4.99 17.11
N TRP A 550 -5.80 -3.78 16.59
CA TRP A 550 -4.64 -3.53 15.75
C TRP A 550 -3.31 -3.84 16.46
N ASP A 551 -3.19 -3.59 17.77
CA ASP A 551 -1.98 -3.94 18.54
C ASP A 551 -1.69 -5.46 18.49
N GLU A 552 -2.74 -6.28 18.46
CA GLU A 552 -2.66 -7.74 18.32
C GLU A 552 -2.39 -8.19 16.87
N TYR A 553 -3.12 -7.63 15.89
CA TYR A 553 -3.15 -8.10 14.50
C TYR A 553 -2.04 -7.51 13.62
N GLU A 554 -1.68 -6.24 13.81
CA GLU A 554 -0.72 -5.54 12.96
C GLU A 554 0.65 -6.25 12.89
N PRO A 555 1.22 -6.82 13.97
CA PRO A 555 2.50 -7.52 13.89
C PRO A 555 2.47 -8.87 13.16
N PHE A 556 1.28 -9.36 12.78
CA PHE A 556 1.10 -10.46 11.84
C PHE A 556 0.95 -9.95 10.40
N MET A 557 0.28 -8.80 10.20
CA MET A 557 0.03 -8.17 8.90
C MET A 557 1.27 -7.47 8.33
N VAL A 558 1.95 -6.66 9.14
CA VAL A 558 3.10 -5.84 8.73
C VAL A 558 4.36 -6.68 8.86
N THR A 559 4.90 -7.11 7.71
CA THR A 559 6.15 -7.86 7.67
C THR A 559 7.11 -7.23 6.67
N THR A 560 8.35 -6.97 7.08
CA THR A 560 9.44 -6.46 6.24
C THR A 560 10.01 -7.50 5.26
N VAL A 561 9.31 -8.62 5.13
CA VAL A 561 9.74 -9.82 4.42
C VAL A 561 8.86 -9.94 3.18
N GLU A 562 9.48 -10.05 2.00
CA GLU A 562 8.72 -10.18 0.77
C GLU A 562 7.82 -11.41 0.78
N ARG A 563 6.52 -11.21 0.53
CA ARG A 563 5.52 -12.27 0.40
C ARG A 563 5.13 -12.51 -1.06
N ARG A 564 4.75 -13.75 -1.37
CA ARG A 564 4.02 -14.12 -2.60
C ARG A 564 2.56 -13.66 -2.47
N LYS A 565 1.79 -13.63 -3.58
CA LYS A 565 0.35 -13.24 -3.54
C LYS A 565 -0.48 -14.08 -2.55
N ASN A 566 -0.09 -15.34 -2.33
CA ASN A 566 -0.67 -16.26 -1.34
C ASN A 566 -0.09 -16.13 0.09
N GLY A 567 0.65 -15.06 0.40
CA GLY A 567 1.18 -14.76 1.75
C GLY A 567 2.41 -15.58 2.19
N ALA A 568 2.83 -16.56 1.40
CA ALA A 568 4.03 -17.33 1.68
C ALA A 568 5.29 -16.46 1.56
N ARG A 569 6.22 -16.64 2.50
CA ARG A 569 7.53 -15.98 2.53
C ARG A 569 8.37 -16.35 1.30
N LYS A 570 8.90 -15.37 0.55
CA LYS A 570 9.67 -15.63 -0.69
C LYS A 570 11.04 -16.27 -0.42
N ASP A 571 11.69 -15.88 0.67
CA ASP A 571 13.03 -16.29 1.11
C ASP A 571 13.00 -17.40 2.18
N TYR A 572 11.92 -18.18 2.25
CA TYR A 572 11.80 -19.20 3.28
C TYR A 572 12.87 -20.29 3.15
N ASP A 573 13.45 -20.63 4.30
CA ASP A 573 14.47 -21.66 4.48
C ASP A 573 14.19 -22.35 5.83
N PRO A 574 13.84 -23.64 5.87
CA PRO A 574 13.50 -24.36 7.10
C PRO A 574 14.70 -24.54 8.06
N GLN A 575 15.94 -24.26 7.63
CA GLN A 575 17.10 -24.28 8.51
C GLN A 575 17.31 -22.94 9.26
N ARG A 576 16.73 -21.86 8.75
CA ARG A 576 16.90 -20.49 9.28
C ARG A 576 15.64 -19.91 9.92
N HIS A 577 14.48 -20.41 9.51
CA HIS A 577 13.19 -19.84 9.86
C HIS A 577 12.42 -20.75 10.81
N THR A 578 11.66 -20.14 11.72
CA THR A 578 10.85 -20.89 12.68
C THR A 578 9.52 -21.31 12.07
N MET A 579 8.83 -22.26 12.71
CA MET A 579 7.44 -22.61 12.38
C MET A 579 6.47 -21.41 12.36
N VAL A 580 6.77 -20.34 13.10
CA VAL A 580 5.97 -19.10 13.09
C VAL A 580 6.14 -18.35 11.76
N ASP A 581 7.35 -18.32 11.23
CA ASP A 581 7.68 -17.63 9.97
C ASP A 581 7.23 -18.41 8.72
N ALA A 582 6.90 -19.70 8.91
CA ALA A 582 6.33 -20.58 7.89
C ALA A 582 4.84 -20.31 7.63
N VAL A 583 4.12 -19.70 8.57
CA VAL A 583 2.70 -19.35 8.39
C VAL A 583 2.55 -18.23 7.36
N SER A 584 1.60 -18.39 6.43
CA SER A 584 1.30 -17.36 5.43
C SER A 584 0.68 -16.12 6.08
N ALA A 585 1.14 -14.95 5.68
CA ALA A 585 0.74 -13.66 6.25
C ALA A 585 0.27 -12.70 5.14
N PRO A 586 -0.54 -11.67 5.46
CA PRO A 586 -0.99 -10.68 4.49
C PRO A 586 0.14 -10.08 3.64
N THR A 587 -0.15 -9.88 2.35
CA THR A 587 0.66 -8.98 1.52
C THR A 587 0.46 -7.54 1.98
N ALA A 588 1.45 -6.66 1.79
CA ALA A 588 1.28 -5.24 2.14
C ALA A 588 -0.04 -4.67 1.58
N PRO A 589 -0.86 -3.97 2.39
CA PRO A 589 -2.10 -3.37 1.92
C PRO A 589 -1.80 -2.17 1.01
N TYR A 590 -2.68 -1.88 0.05
CA TYR A 590 -2.51 -0.74 -0.86
C TYR A 590 -2.86 0.62 -0.21
N MET A 591 -3.48 0.59 0.97
CA MET A 591 -3.85 1.75 1.77
C MET A 591 -3.77 1.43 3.26
N GLU A 592 -3.80 2.44 4.12
CA GLU A 592 -3.84 2.27 5.57
C GLU A 592 -5.20 1.68 5.99
N MET A 593 -5.18 0.53 6.68
CA MET A 593 -6.36 -0.32 6.88
C MET A 593 -7.21 0.06 8.10
N SER A 594 -6.76 0.99 8.96
CA SER A 594 -7.58 1.64 9.99
C SER A 594 -8.42 2.80 9.44
N PHE A 595 -8.21 3.21 8.18
CA PHE A 595 -8.91 4.32 7.52
C PHE A 595 -8.84 5.64 8.32
N GLY A 596 -7.80 5.81 9.15
CA GLY A 596 -7.63 6.95 10.04
C GLY A 596 -8.62 7.05 11.21
N MET A 597 -9.41 5.99 11.49
CA MET A 597 -10.38 5.98 12.59
C MET A 597 -9.74 5.61 13.95
N GLY A 598 -8.59 4.93 13.95
CA GLY A 598 -7.79 4.63 15.14
C GLY A 598 -7.14 3.24 15.09
N GLN A 599 -5.94 3.13 15.67
CA GLN A 599 -5.19 1.86 15.73
C GLN A 599 -5.08 1.34 17.18
N SER A 600 -4.29 1.99 18.04
CA SER A 600 -3.99 1.43 19.37
C SER A 600 -5.19 1.38 20.32
N GLY A 601 -5.52 0.16 20.77
CA GLY A 601 -6.70 -0.19 21.56
C GLY A 601 -8.01 -0.24 20.77
N TYR A 602 -7.98 -0.15 19.44
CA TYR A 602 -9.15 -0.24 18.56
C TYR A 602 -9.18 -1.59 17.82
N PRO A 603 -10.36 -2.11 17.40
CA PRO A 603 -10.46 -3.37 16.68
C PRO A 603 -9.70 -3.32 15.34
N ALA A 604 -9.05 -4.43 15.01
CA ALA A 604 -8.57 -4.68 13.65
C ALA A 604 -9.77 -4.90 12.72
N ILE A 605 -9.76 -4.26 11.54
CA ILE A 605 -10.89 -4.28 10.59
C ILE A 605 -10.46 -4.58 9.15
N SER A 606 -11.46 -4.81 8.28
CA SER A 606 -11.31 -4.82 6.82
C SER A 606 -10.40 -5.95 6.29
N MET A 607 -10.32 -7.08 7.01
CA MET A 607 -9.67 -8.31 6.56
C MET A 607 -10.67 -9.38 6.10
N THR A 608 -10.22 -10.32 5.28
CA THR A 608 -11.01 -11.50 4.92
C THR A 608 -11.07 -12.52 6.06
N GLN A 609 -12.07 -13.40 6.04
CA GLN A 609 -12.12 -14.58 6.91
C GLN A 609 -10.85 -15.45 6.76
N HIS A 610 -10.27 -15.50 5.56
CA HIS A 610 -8.99 -16.17 5.30
C HIS A 610 -7.85 -15.55 6.14
N ALA A 611 -7.72 -14.23 6.10
CA ALA A 611 -6.69 -13.50 6.83
C ALA A 611 -6.87 -13.63 8.36
N ALA A 612 -8.11 -13.64 8.85
CA ALA A 612 -8.43 -13.88 10.26
C ALA A 612 -8.10 -15.32 10.69
N ASN A 613 -8.42 -16.34 9.87
CA ASN A 613 -8.02 -17.72 10.13
C ASN A 613 -6.49 -17.92 10.12
N LYS A 614 -5.77 -17.23 9.22
CA LYS A 614 -4.30 -17.26 9.19
C LYS A 614 -3.67 -16.58 10.41
N TYR A 615 -4.26 -15.50 10.91
CA TYR A 615 -3.90 -14.93 12.20
C TYR A 615 -4.09 -15.93 13.35
N CYS A 616 -5.20 -16.67 13.39
CA CYS A 616 -5.40 -17.73 14.38
C CYS A 616 -4.35 -18.86 14.30
N GLN A 617 -3.95 -19.28 13.09
CA GLN A 617 -2.87 -20.24 12.88
C GLN A 617 -1.52 -19.69 13.38
N TRP A 618 -1.22 -18.43 13.08
CA TRP A 618 -0.01 -17.73 13.54
C TRP A 618 0.03 -17.60 15.06
N LEU A 619 -1.06 -17.15 15.69
CA LEU A 619 -1.22 -17.05 17.14
C LEU A 619 -1.05 -18.42 17.83
N SER A 620 -1.51 -19.48 17.17
CA SER A 620 -1.30 -20.86 17.63
C SER A 620 0.16 -21.31 17.55
N ALA A 621 0.84 -20.99 16.44
CA ALA A 621 2.27 -21.26 16.25
C ALA A 621 3.13 -20.47 17.26
N GLN A 622 2.73 -19.24 17.59
CA GLN A 622 3.37 -18.37 18.59
C GLN A 622 3.28 -18.96 20.01
N THR A 623 2.05 -19.09 20.52
CA THR A 623 1.75 -19.43 21.92
C THR A 623 1.90 -20.91 22.25
N GLY A 624 1.70 -21.80 21.27
CA GLY A 624 1.47 -23.22 21.55
C GLY A 624 0.10 -23.51 22.16
N ARG A 625 -0.91 -22.64 21.99
CA ARG A 625 -2.31 -22.99 22.26
C ARG A 625 -3.10 -22.95 20.95
N PHE A 626 -4.08 -23.82 20.79
CA PHE A 626 -4.94 -23.79 19.59
C PHE A 626 -5.93 -22.63 19.65
N TYR A 627 -5.89 -21.75 18.64
CA TYR A 627 -6.85 -20.66 18.42
C TYR A 627 -7.53 -20.80 17.06
N ARG A 628 -8.79 -20.38 16.97
CA ARG A 628 -9.57 -20.25 15.72
C ARG A 628 -10.66 -19.18 15.87
N LEU A 629 -11.39 -18.88 14.78
CA LEU A 629 -12.64 -18.12 14.84
C LEU A 629 -13.74 -18.91 15.58
N PRO A 630 -14.69 -18.24 16.28
CA PRO A 630 -15.87 -18.89 16.85
C PRO A 630 -16.75 -19.48 15.76
N THR A 631 -17.45 -20.58 16.03
CA THR A 631 -18.57 -20.97 15.15
C THR A 631 -19.74 -20.01 15.33
N GLU A 632 -20.65 -19.97 14.35
CA GLU A 632 -21.89 -19.20 14.44
C GLU A 632 -22.69 -19.47 15.72
N ALA A 633 -22.63 -20.70 16.25
CA ALA A 633 -23.33 -21.12 17.46
C ALA A 633 -22.56 -20.83 18.75
N GLU A 634 -21.22 -20.96 18.74
CA GLU A 634 -20.38 -20.51 19.87
C GLU A 634 -20.49 -19.00 20.06
N TRP A 635 -20.52 -18.24 18.96
CA TRP A 635 -20.69 -16.78 18.98
C TRP A 635 -22.04 -16.40 19.59
N GLU A 636 -23.15 -16.97 19.13
CA GLU A 636 -24.48 -16.63 19.65
C GLU A 636 -24.63 -17.06 21.12
N TYR A 637 -24.11 -18.24 21.49
CA TYR A 637 -24.09 -18.73 22.87
C TYR A 637 -23.33 -17.77 23.80
N ALA A 638 -22.14 -17.36 23.39
CA ALA A 638 -21.28 -16.43 24.11
C ALA A 638 -21.92 -15.03 24.21
N CYS A 639 -22.51 -14.52 23.12
CA CYS A 639 -23.25 -13.25 23.08
C CYS A 639 -24.39 -13.26 24.10
N ARG A 640 -25.25 -14.28 24.06
CA ARG A 640 -26.42 -14.41 24.93
C ARG A 640 -26.05 -14.54 26.41
N ALA A 641 -24.93 -15.18 26.74
CA ALA A 641 -24.46 -15.40 28.12
C ALA A 641 -25.55 -15.96 29.07
N GLY A 642 -26.37 -16.89 28.56
CA GLY A 642 -27.50 -17.50 29.27
C GLY A 642 -28.86 -16.78 29.09
N SER A 643 -28.90 -15.61 28.47
CA SER A 643 -30.14 -14.91 28.14
C SER A 643 -30.91 -15.56 26.99
N ARG A 644 -32.21 -15.26 26.92
CA ARG A 644 -33.15 -15.68 25.85
C ARG A 644 -33.79 -14.51 25.10
N SER A 645 -33.50 -13.27 25.49
CA SER A 645 -34.00 -12.05 24.88
C SER A 645 -33.25 -11.67 23.60
N ALA A 646 -33.73 -10.64 22.90
CA ALA A 646 -33.13 -10.07 21.69
C ALA A 646 -31.67 -9.61 21.90
N TYR A 647 -31.35 -9.04 23.06
CA TYR A 647 -29.99 -8.70 23.48
C TYR A 647 -29.62 -9.42 24.78
N SER A 648 -28.33 -9.48 25.12
CA SER A 648 -27.84 -10.09 26.36
C SER A 648 -28.34 -9.42 27.65
N PHE A 649 -28.81 -8.18 27.55
CA PHE A 649 -29.31 -7.34 28.66
C PHE A 649 -30.84 -7.16 28.69
N GLY A 650 -31.58 -7.85 27.81
CA GLY A 650 -33.04 -7.80 27.71
C GLY A 650 -33.53 -7.54 26.27
N ASP A 651 -34.82 -7.23 26.12
CA ASP A 651 -35.46 -6.95 24.83
C ASP A 651 -35.59 -5.45 24.51
N ASP A 652 -35.17 -4.58 25.44
CA ASP A 652 -35.29 -3.12 25.35
C ASP A 652 -34.07 -2.48 24.67
N PRO A 653 -34.18 -1.99 23.41
CA PRO A 653 -33.06 -1.40 22.69
C PRO A 653 -32.61 -0.05 23.28
N ALA A 654 -33.38 0.61 24.15
CA ALA A 654 -32.95 1.86 24.78
C ALA A 654 -31.66 1.70 25.60
N LYS A 655 -31.42 0.49 26.13
CA LYS A 655 -30.22 0.12 26.88
C LYS A 655 -28.99 -0.16 26.00
N LEU A 656 -29.15 -0.33 24.68
CA LEU A 656 -28.06 -0.70 23.77
C LEU A 656 -26.88 0.28 23.85
N SER A 657 -27.17 1.57 24.09
CA SER A 657 -26.14 2.62 24.27
C SER A 657 -25.18 2.41 25.44
N GLU A 658 -25.54 1.56 26.41
CA GLU A 658 -24.67 1.16 27.53
C GLU A 658 -23.74 -0.01 27.18
N TYR A 659 -24.09 -0.81 26.16
CA TYR A 659 -23.45 -2.11 25.84
C TYR A 659 -22.73 -2.14 24.48
N GLY A 660 -23.04 -1.21 23.55
CA GLY A 660 -22.49 -1.22 22.20
C GLY A 660 -22.29 0.16 21.58
N TRP A 661 -21.43 0.18 20.55
CA TRP A 661 -21.29 1.30 19.61
C TRP A 661 -22.03 0.96 18.31
N PHE A 662 -22.97 1.81 17.91
CA PHE A 662 -23.86 1.63 16.78
C PHE A 662 -24.22 3.00 16.17
N TYR A 663 -24.96 3.04 15.06
CA TYR A 663 -25.00 4.24 14.21
C TYR A 663 -25.41 5.54 14.95
N ASP A 664 -26.33 5.49 15.92
CA ASP A 664 -26.74 6.68 16.70
C ASP A 664 -25.70 7.22 17.70
N ASN A 665 -24.75 6.40 18.16
CA ASN A 665 -23.81 6.78 19.23
C ASN A 665 -22.32 6.66 18.85
N SER A 666 -22.01 6.07 17.69
CA SER A 666 -20.64 5.87 17.21
C SER A 666 -20.00 7.15 16.68
N GLY A 667 -20.79 8.06 16.09
CA GLY A 667 -20.26 9.22 15.38
C GLY A 667 -19.52 8.82 14.11
N GLU A 668 -20.05 7.81 13.40
CA GLU A 668 -19.57 7.32 12.10
C GLU A 668 -18.12 6.79 12.12
N ARG A 669 -17.75 6.08 13.19
CA ARG A 669 -16.46 5.38 13.36
C ARG A 669 -16.55 4.24 14.38
N TYR A 670 -15.65 3.26 14.30
CA TYR A 670 -15.40 2.32 15.40
C TYR A 670 -14.64 3.00 16.56
N HIS A 671 -14.64 2.36 17.72
CA HIS A 671 -14.11 2.86 18.99
C HIS A 671 -13.14 1.89 19.63
N LYS A 672 -12.49 2.34 20.71
CA LYS A 672 -11.64 1.47 21.52
C LYS A 672 -12.46 0.30 22.09
N VAL A 673 -11.90 -0.89 22.00
CA VAL A 673 -12.53 -2.12 22.48
C VAL A 673 -12.76 -2.07 23.98
N GLY A 674 -13.87 -2.64 24.47
CA GLY A 674 -14.20 -2.69 25.88
C GLY A 674 -14.62 -1.36 26.51
N ALA A 675 -14.93 -0.32 25.72
CA ALA A 675 -15.38 0.98 26.23
C ALA A 675 -16.86 1.02 26.69
N LYS A 676 -17.59 -0.09 26.55
CA LYS A 676 -18.99 -0.27 26.96
C LYS A 676 -19.12 -1.36 28.04
N LYS A 677 -20.33 -1.56 28.57
CA LYS A 677 -20.59 -2.66 29.52
C LYS A 677 -20.44 -4.01 28.84
N PRO A 678 -19.79 -5.01 29.47
CA PRO A 678 -19.78 -6.36 28.96
C PRO A 678 -21.13 -7.06 29.22
N ASN A 679 -21.33 -8.20 28.56
CA ASN A 679 -22.42 -9.12 28.89
C ASN A 679 -22.16 -9.88 30.21
N ALA A 680 -23.08 -10.77 30.59
CA ALA A 680 -23.04 -11.49 31.87
C ALA A 680 -21.83 -12.42 32.06
N TRP A 681 -21.04 -12.71 31.01
CA TRP A 681 -19.80 -13.50 31.06
C TRP A 681 -18.52 -12.65 30.88
N GLY A 682 -18.64 -11.32 30.95
CA GLY A 682 -17.49 -10.42 30.85
C GLY A 682 -16.95 -10.26 29.42
N LEU A 683 -17.76 -10.57 28.40
CA LEU A 683 -17.45 -10.32 27.00
C LEU A 683 -17.96 -8.94 26.59
N TYR A 684 -17.08 -8.14 26.01
CA TYR A 684 -17.35 -6.80 25.51
C TYR A 684 -17.73 -6.83 24.02
N ASP A 685 -18.38 -5.76 23.58
CA ASP A 685 -18.65 -5.45 22.17
C ASP A 685 -19.46 -6.56 21.43
N MET A 686 -20.23 -7.36 22.18
CA MET A 686 -21.10 -8.41 21.61
C MET A 686 -22.35 -7.87 20.88
N HIS A 687 -22.52 -6.55 20.84
CA HIS A 687 -23.69 -5.83 20.36
C HIS A 687 -23.28 -4.49 19.71
N GLY A 688 -22.21 -4.49 18.92
CA GLY A 688 -21.70 -3.32 18.19
C GLY A 688 -20.19 -3.15 18.30
N ASN A 689 -19.70 -1.97 17.95
CA ASN A 689 -18.32 -1.68 17.57
C ASN A 689 -17.98 -2.26 16.19
N VAL A 690 -17.59 -3.53 16.05
CA VAL A 690 -17.47 -4.18 14.74
C VAL A 690 -18.19 -5.52 14.68
N MET A 691 -18.76 -5.81 13.50
CA MET A 691 -19.30 -7.12 13.18
C MET A 691 -18.15 -8.11 13.05
N GLU A 692 -18.36 -9.37 13.42
CA GLU A 692 -17.27 -10.33 13.57
C GLU A 692 -17.36 -11.52 12.65
N TRP A 693 -16.22 -11.92 12.08
CA TRP A 693 -16.08 -13.20 11.40
C TRP A 693 -16.33 -14.40 12.33
N THR A 694 -17.19 -15.31 11.86
CA THR A 694 -17.29 -16.67 12.39
C THR A 694 -16.56 -17.65 11.47
N ALA A 695 -16.31 -18.88 11.93
CA ALA A 695 -15.68 -19.93 11.13
C ALA A 695 -16.59 -20.47 10.01
N ASP A 696 -17.90 -20.27 10.10
CA ASP A 696 -18.89 -20.96 9.26
C ASP A 696 -19.02 -20.38 7.83
N GLN A 697 -19.43 -21.26 6.92
CA GLN A 697 -20.12 -20.86 5.69
C GLN A 697 -21.49 -20.27 6.05
N TYR A 698 -21.83 -19.10 5.52
CA TYR A 698 -23.21 -18.63 5.61
C TYR A 698 -24.10 -19.50 4.74
N LEU A 699 -25.03 -20.21 5.38
CA LEU A 699 -26.04 -21.03 4.71
C LEU A 699 -27.45 -20.46 4.97
N PRO A 700 -28.30 -20.32 3.94
CA PRO A 700 -29.70 -19.94 4.13
C PRO A 700 -30.49 -20.96 4.98
N ASP A 701 -30.19 -22.25 4.83
CA ASP A 701 -30.82 -23.36 5.56
C ASP A 701 -30.07 -23.74 6.85
N TYR A 702 -29.26 -22.83 7.40
CA TYR A 702 -28.41 -23.05 8.58
C TYR A 702 -29.19 -23.67 9.76
N PHE A 703 -30.31 -23.07 10.16
CA PHE A 703 -31.11 -23.52 11.29
C PHE A 703 -31.75 -24.90 11.08
N GLU A 704 -32.07 -25.28 9.83
CA GLU A 704 -32.53 -26.65 9.53
C GLU A 704 -31.40 -27.68 9.66
N ARG A 705 -30.15 -27.29 9.38
CA ARG A 705 -28.96 -28.14 9.53
C ARG A 705 -28.54 -28.25 11.00
N VAL A 706 -28.60 -27.16 11.76
CA VAL A 706 -28.33 -27.17 13.21
C VAL A 706 -29.36 -28.04 13.95
N ASN A 707 -30.64 -27.99 13.59
CA ASN A 707 -31.66 -28.89 14.13
C ASN A 707 -31.39 -30.39 13.86
N LYS A 708 -30.51 -30.73 12.91
CA LYS A 708 -30.04 -32.11 12.63
C LYS A 708 -28.71 -32.43 13.32
N SER A 709 -28.03 -31.46 13.92
CA SER A 709 -26.70 -31.59 14.55
C SER A 709 -26.63 -30.75 15.84
N ALA A 710 -27.19 -31.29 16.93
CA ALA A 710 -27.41 -30.55 18.16
C ALA A 710 -26.15 -30.26 19.01
N ALA A 711 -24.98 -30.84 18.73
CA ALA A 711 -23.77 -30.67 19.55
C ALA A 711 -22.60 -30.05 18.77
N ASP A 712 -22.10 -28.89 19.23
CA ASP A 712 -21.08 -28.06 18.57
C ASP A 712 -21.25 -27.96 17.03
N PRO A 713 -22.38 -27.43 16.53
CA PRO A 713 -22.61 -27.30 15.10
C PRO A 713 -21.56 -26.37 14.45
N PHE A 714 -21.04 -26.83 13.32
CA PHE A 714 -20.06 -26.11 12.49
C PHE A 714 -20.34 -26.38 11.01
N MET A 715 -20.78 -25.34 10.29
CA MET A 715 -21.06 -25.40 8.86
C MET A 715 -19.78 -25.09 8.07
N ARG A 716 -19.02 -26.16 7.82
CA ARG A 716 -17.69 -26.10 7.18
C ARG A 716 -17.68 -25.28 5.87
N PRO A 717 -16.81 -24.27 5.76
CA PRO A 717 -16.39 -23.64 4.52
C PRO A 717 -16.28 -24.57 3.30
N ARG A 718 -16.94 -24.20 2.19
CA ARG A 718 -16.82 -24.85 0.86
C ARG A 718 -16.64 -23.87 -0.31
N THR A 719 -17.25 -22.69 -0.25
CA THR A 719 -17.18 -21.66 -1.30
C THR A 719 -16.78 -20.31 -0.71
N LEU A 720 -15.96 -19.51 -1.41
CA LEU A 720 -15.41 -18.26 -0.85
C LEU A 720 -16.48 -17.28 -0.32
N TYR A 721 -17.67 -17.27 -0.92
CA TYR A 721 -18.83 -16.49 -0.47
C TYR A 721 -20.11 -17.35 -0.50
N PRO A 722 -21.12 -17.02 0.33
CA PRO A 722 -21.06 -16.09 1.46
C PRO A 722 -20.51 -16.78 2.73
N ARG A 723 -19.68 -16.08 3.50
CA ARG A 723 -19.20 -16.48 4.85
C ARG A 723 -20.02 -15.79 5.93
N ALA A 724 -20.14 -16.39 7.11
CA ALA A 724 -21.02 -15.87 8.15
C ALA A 724 -20.34 -14.86 9.09
N VAL A 725 -21.03 -13.75 9.35
CA VAL A 725 -20.64 -12.70 10.31
C VAL A 725 -21.79 -12.36 11.26
N ARG A 726 -21.50 -11.94 12.49
CA ARG A 726 -22.51 -11.63 13.55
C ARG A 726 -22.11 -10.42 14.40
N GLY A 727 -23.03 -9.87 15.19
CA GLY A 727 -22.77 -8.82 16.20
C GLY A 727 -23.29 -7.42 15.88
N GLY A 728 -23.34 -7.05 14.60
CA GLY A 728 -23.60 -5.67 14.19
C GLY A 728 -22.36 -4.78 14.31
N GLY A 729 -22.24 -3.76 13.46
CA GLY A 729 -21.14 -2.81 13.49
C GLY A 729 -21.54 -1.40 13.94
N TRP A 730 -20.55 -0.51 14.02
CA TRP A 730 -20.73 0.91 14.35
C TRP A 730 -21.62 1.71 13.38
N ASP A 731 -21.83 1.21 12.15
CA ASP A 731 -22.66 1.78 11.06
C ASP A 731 -24.04 1.08 10.94
N ASP A 732 -24.38 0.16 11.86
CA ASP A 732 -25.67 -0.56 11.89
C ASP A 732 -26.69 0.09 12.86
N ASP A 733 -27.98 -0.08 12.55
CA ASP A 733 -29.13 0.30 13.39
C ASP A 733 -29.56 -0.86 14.34
N PRO A 734 -30.16 -0.57 15.52
CA PRO A 734 -30.34 -1.50 16.65
C PRO A 734 -30.80 -2.93 16.33
N GLU A 735 -31.73 -3.10 15.38
CA GLU A 735 -32.25 -4.39 14.92
C GLU A 735 -31.18 -5.36 14.40
N ASN A 736 -30.04 -4.87 13.92
CA ASN A 736 -28.91 -5.66 13.43
C ASN A 736 -27.88 -5.98 14.53
N LEU A 737 -28.06 -5.48 15.76
CA LEU A 737 -27.16 -5.73 16.89
C LEU A 737 -27.73 -6.76 17.89
N ARG A 738 -28.83 -7.43 17.55
CA ARG A 738 -29.45 -8.50 18.35
C ARG A 738 -28.61 -9.79 18.32
N SER A 739 -28.68 -10.59 19.39
CA SER A 739 -27.90 -11.83 19.54
C SER A 739 -28.08 -12.84 18.40
N ALA A 740 -29.29 -12.92 17.83
CA ALA A 740 -29.58 -13.85 16.73
C ALA A 740 -29.09 -13.35 15.35
N PHE A 741 -28.77 -12.06 15.20
CA PHE A 741 -28.45 -11.47 13.91
C PHE A 741 -27.27 -12.17 13.22
N ARG A 742 -27.37 -12.31 11.90
CA ARG A 742 -26.35 -12.91 11.04
C ARG A 742 -26.44 -12.34 9.63
N LYS A 743 -25.28 -12.08 9.02
CA LYS A 743 -25.14 -11.57 7.65
C LYS A 743 -24.17 -12.46 6.88
N GLY A 744 -24.39 -12.59 5.57
CA GLY A 744 -23.49 -13.30 4.67
C GLY A 744 -22.52 -12.32 4.00
N SER A 745 -21.27 -12.73 3.80
CA SER A 745 -20.29 -11.93 3.07
C SER A 745 -20.54 -11.86 1.57
N ASP A 746 -20.19 -10.71 0.98
CA ASP A 746 -20.43 -10.40 -0.43
C ASP A 746 -19.12 -10.00 -1.12
N PRO A 747 -18.88 -10.42 -2.39
CA PRO A 747 -17.74 -9.95 -3.19
C PRO A 747 -17.56 -8.43 -3.27
N ILE A 748 -18.64 -7.64 -3.14
CA ILE A 748 -18.61 -6.17 -3.17
C ILE A 748 -17.84 -5.55 -1.99
N TRP A 749 -17.57 -6.31 -0.91
CA TRP A 749 -16.84 -5.82 0.27
C TRP A 749 -15.34 -5.53 0.02
N LYS A 750 -14.87 -5.76 -1.21
CA LYS A 750 -13.56 -5.32 -1.73
C LYS A 750 -13.65 -4.75 -3.15
N GLN A 751 -14.77 -4.11 -3.49
CA GLN A 751 -14.96 -3.45 -4.78
C GLN A 751 -13.87 -2.39 -5.02
N GLN A 752 -13.46 -1.64 -4.00
CA GLN A 752 -12.43 -0.60 -4.12
C GLN A 752 -10.98 -1.11 -4.20
N ASP A 753 -10.72 -2.40 -3.93
CA ASP A 753 -9.37 -2.97 -4.07
C ASP A 753 -8.87 -2.90 -5.54
N PRO A 754 -7.81 -2.12 -5.84
CA PRO A 754 -7.34 -1.89 -7.21
C PRO A 754 -6.48 -3.06 -7.75
N GLN A 755 -6.22 -4.08 -6.94
CA GLN A 755 -5.42 -5.23 -7.36
C GLN A 755 -6.18 -6.15 -8.31
N LEU A 756 -5.47 -6.65 -9.33
CA LEU A 756 -5.95 -7.67 -10.26
C LEU A 756 -5.03 -8.91 -10.20
N PRO A 757 -5.57 -10.10 -9.86
CA PRO A 757 -6.85 -10.32 -9.18
C PRO A 757 -6.89 -9.66 -7.79
N LYS A 758 -8.11 -9.36 -7.30
CA LYS A 758 -8.34 -8.73 -5.99
C LYS A 758 -7.75 -9.56 -4.85
N SER A 759 -7.23 -8.88 -3.83
CA SER A 759 -6.55 -9.47 -2.67
C SER A 759 -7.38 -10.55 -1.99
N ILE A 760 -6.71 -11.63 -1.57
CA ILE A 760 -7.30 -12.65 -0.69
C ILE A 760 -7.27 -12.23 0.80
N TRP A 761 -6.62 -11.11 1.12
CA TRP A 761 -6.34 -10.66 2.49
C TRP A 761 -7.29 -9.55 2.98
N TYR A 762 -7.79 -8.70 2.08
CA TYR A 762 -8.49 -7.47 2.44
C TYR A 762 -9.95 -7.38 1.95
N HIS A 763 -10.76 -6.67 2.73
CA HIS A 763 -12.13 -6.22 2.45
C HIS A 763 -12.21 -4.72 2.68
N THR A 764 -11.71 -3.95 1.71
CA THR A 764 -11.50 -2.50 1.85
C THR A 764 -12.77 -1.66 1.92
N ASP A 765 -13.93 -2.24 1.60
CA ASP A 765 -15.23 -1.60 1.75
C ASP A 765 -15.96 -2.04 3.05
N ALA A 766 -15.37 -2.92 3.87
CA ALA A 766 -15.96 -3.46 5.10
C ALA A 766 -15.32 -2.89 6.38
N GLN A 767 -15.33 -1.56 6.52
CA GLN A 767 -14.75 -0.82 7.66
C GLN A 767 -15.43 -1.06 9.02
N TRP A 768 -16.47 -1.88 9.05
CA TRP A 768 -17.27 -2.28 10.20
C TRP A 768 -17.09 -3.77 10.55
N LEU A 769 -16.12 -4.46 9.93
CA LEU A 769 -15.91 -5.89 10.02
C LEU A 769 -14.53 -6.24 10.59
N GLY A 770 -14.51 -6.87 11.78
CA GLY A 770 -13.33 -7.44 12.43
C GLY A 770 -13.57 -8.90 12.84
N PHE A 771 -12.97 -9.33 13.96
CA PHE A 771 -13.16 -10.68 14.51
C PHE A 771 -12.67 -10.80 15.96
N ARG A 772 -13.05 -11.89 16.64
CA ARG A 772 -12.44 -12.36 17.90
C ARG A 772 -12.00 -13.81 17.81
N VAL A 773 -11.11 -14.24 18.73
CA VAL A 773 -10.57 -15.60 18.78
C VAL A 773 -11.24 -16.46 19.85
N VAL A 774 -11.29 -17.77 19.60
CA VAL A 774 -11.65 -18.80 20.58
C VAL A 774 -10.61 -19.91 20.67
N ARG A 775 -10.57 -20.57 21.82
CA ARG A 775 -9.80 -21.79 22.08
C ARG A 775 -10.72 -22.87 22.65
N PRO A 776 -11.01 -23.98 21.95
CA PRO A 776 -11.78 -25.09 22.51
C PRO A 776 -11.02 -25.79 23.65
N GLN A 777 -11.73 -26.37 24.62
CA GLN A 777 -11.09 -27.16 25.68
C GLN A 777 -10.45 -28.46 25.16
N ARG A 778 -11.11 -29.12 24.21
CA ARG A 778 -10.55 -30.27 23.49
C ARG A 778 -9.56 -29.76 22.45
N ILE A 779 -8.32 -30.24 22.50
CA ILE A 779 -7.36 -30.08 21.40
C ILE A 779 -7.91 -30.85 20.17
N PRO A 780 -8.16 -30.18 19.03
CA PRO A 780 -8.53 -30.86 17.80
C PRO A 780 -7.37 -31.68 17.25
N SER A 781 -7.69 -32.76 16.54
CA SER A 781 -6.72 -33.49 15.70
C SER A 781 -6.16 -32.61 14.58
N VAL A 782 -5.05 -33.03 13.97
CA VAL A 782 -4.45 -32.33 12.82
C VAL A 782 -5.45 -32.16 11.67
N ASP A 783 -6.28 -33.16 11.38
CA ASP A 783 -7.32 -33.04 10.33
C ASP A 783 -8.41 -32.03 10.73
N GLU A 784 -8.85 -32.02 12.00
CA GLU A 784 -9.79 -31.01 12.52
C GLU A 784 -9.17 -29.59 12.57
N MET A 785 -7.84 -29.47 12.72
CA MET A 785 -7.11 -28.20 12.59
C MET A 785 -6.98 -27.76 11.13
N GLU A 786 -6.64 -28.69 10.24
CA GLU A 786 -6.59 -28.46 8.79
C GLU A 786 -7.96 -27.96 8.32
N ASP A 787 -9.07 -28.59 8.78
CA ASP A 787 -10.44 -28.16 8.53
C ASP A 787 -10.82 -26.79 9.11
N ALA A 788 -10.33 -26.43 10.29
CA ALA A 788 -10.58 -25.13 10.92
C ALA A 788 -9.81 -23.97 10.27
N VAL A 789 -8.72 -24.29 9.55
CA VAL A 789 -7.84 -23.35 8.85
C VAL A 789 -7.95 -23.52 7.33
N ALA A 790 -8.82 -24.43 6.86
CA ALA A 790 -8.88 -24.90 5.47
C ALA A 790 -9.23 -23.78 4.51
N ASP A 791 -8.22 -23.33 3.77
CA ASP A 791 -8.41 -22.33 2.75
C ASP A 791 -9.06 -22.94 1.49
N THR A 792 -10.27 -22.47 1.16
CA THR A 792 -11.00 -22.85 -0.06
C THR A 792 -10.90 -21.77 -1.14
N THR A 793 -9.79 -21.01 -1.20
CA THR A 793 -9.53 -20.04 -2.28
C THR A 793 -9.29 -20.70 -3.65
N GLN A 794 -9.07 -22.01 -3.70
CA GLN A 794 -8.95 -22.80 -4.94
C GLN A 794 -9.79 -24.08 -4.87
N ALA A 795 -11.11 -23.94 -4.98
CA ALA A 795 -12.04 -25.04 -5.22
C ALA A 795 -13.08 -24.63 -6.28
N ASP A 796 -13.10 -25.39 -7.37
CA ASP A 796 -13.99 -25.38 -8.56
C ASP A 796 -14.91 -24.18 -8.82
N SER A 797 -14.72 -23.59 -10.01
CA SER A 797 -15.56 -22.58 -10.66
C SER A 797 -16.93 -23.13 -11.16
N SER A 798 -17.52 -24.11 -10.48
CA SER A 798 -18.70 -24.89 -10.94
C SER A 798 -20.07 -24.20 -10.74
N ARG A 799 -20.18 -22.95 -11.20
CA ARG A 799 -21.30 -22.34 -11.95
C ARG A 799 -22.81 -22.56 -11.66
N ARG A 800 -23.27 -23.40 -10.74
CA ARG A 800 -24.72 -23.65 -10.51
C ARG A 800 -25.17 -23.40 -9.07
N GLY A 801 -25.67 -22.18 -8.81
CA GLY A 801 -26.34 -21.84 -7.56
C GLY A 801 -27.13 -20.52 -7.54
N PHE A 802 -26.75 -19.52 -8.35
CA PHE A 802 -27.20 -18.13 -8.13
C PHE A 802 -28.50 -17.69 -8.83
N LEU A 803 -29.17 -18.57 -9.60
CA LEU A 803 -30.26 -18.18 -10.53
C LEU A 803 -31.70 -18.42 -10.02
N LYS A 804 -31.99 -18.27 -8.71
CA LYS A 804 -33.36 -18.56 -8.19
C LYS A 804 -34.05 -17.57 -7.24
N THR A 805 -33.47 -16.40 -6.92
CA THR A 805 -34.13 -15.45 -6.00
C THR A 805 -34.03 -13.98 -6.44
N ALA A 806 -34.34 -13.69 -7.71
CA ALA A 806 -34.48 -12.32 -8.24
C ALA A 806 -35.79 -12.14 -9.05
N GLY A 807 -36.85 -12.88 -8.65
CA GLY A 807 -38.09 -13.03 -9.41
C GLY A 807 -39.32 -12.40 -8.76
N ALA A 808 -39.22 -11.18 -8.22
CA ALA A 808 -40.37 -10.41 -7.75
C ALA A 808 -40.03 -8.91 -7.60
N LEU A 809 -40.27 -8.11 -8.66
CA LEU A 809 -40.67 -6.69 -8.69
C LEU A 809 -40.24 -6.03 -10.01
N SER A 810 -41.03 -6.26 -11.06
CA SER A 810 -40.99 -5.46 -12.28
C SER A 810 -42.39 -5.37 -12.88
N VAL A 811 -43.12 -4.33 -12.47
CA VAL A 811 -44.44 -3.98 -12.98
C VAL A 811 -44.36 -2.58 -13.59
N LEU A 812 -44.91 -2.44 -14.81
CA LEU A 812 -45.05 -1.22 -15.61
C LEU A 812 -43.79 -0.63 -16.26
N ALA A 813 -43.55 -1.03 -17.52
CA ALA A 813 -43.68 -0.10 -18.64
C ALA A 813 -43.95 -0.89 -19.94
N ALA A 814 -45.20 -0.89 -20.42
CA ALA A 814 -45.55 -1.45 -21.73
C ALA A 814 -45.68 -0.30 -22.75
N ALA A 815 -44.70 -0.18 -23.63
CA ALA A 815 -44.72 0.69 -24.81
C ALA A 815 -44.34 -0.14 -26.05
N PRO A 816 -44.83 0.21 -27.26
CA PRO A 816 -44.82 -0.71 -28.39
C PRO A 816 -43.42 -0.95 -28.96
N ARG A 817 -43.05 -2.22 -29.11
CA ARG A 817 -41.88 -2.64 -29.89
C ARG A 817 -42.12 -2.33 -31.37
N ASN A 818 -41.57 -1.23 -31.87
CA ASN A 818 -41.35 -1.09 -33.31
C ASN A 818 -40.25 -2.08 -33.72
N ALA A 819 -40.59 -2.98 -34.64
CA ALA A 819 -39.71 -4.07 -35.04
C ALA A 819 -38.64 -3.59 -36.03
N PHE A 820 -37.38 -3.56 -35.59
CA PHE A 820 -36.26 -3.76 -36.52
C PHE A 820 -36.08 -5.25 -36.80
N ALA A 821 -36.98 -5.77 -37.64
CA ALA A 821 -36.77 -7.05 -38.30
C ALA A 821 -36.04 -6.81 -39.63
N GLN A 822 -34.71 -6.89 -39.60
CA GLN A 822 -33.91 -7.22 -40.79
C GLN A 822 -33.17 -8.53 -40.58
N HIS A 823 -32.91 -9.24 -41.68
CA HIS A 823 -32.53 -10.65 -41.68
C HIS A 823 -31.06 -10.88 -41.29
N GLY A 824 -30.83 -11.84 -40.40
CA GLY A 824 -29.65 -12.72 -40.46
C GLY A 824 -28.28 -12.14 -40.06
N SER A 825 -28.20 -10.95 -39.47
CA SER A 825 -26.93 -10.35 -39.01
C SER A 825 -26.60 -10.65 -37.54
N ASP A 826 -25.31 -10.77 -37.26
CA ASP A 826 -24.70 -10.82 -35.93
C ASP A 826 -25.08 -9.59 -35.08
N ASN A 827 -25.99 -9.77 -34.11
CA ASN A 827 -26.47 -8.73 -33.17
C ASN A 827 -25.46 -8.39 -32.05
N THR A 828 -24.23 -8.91 -32.09
CA THR A 828 -23.18 -8.57 -31.13
C THR A 828 -22.65 -7.17 -31.39
N ILE A 829 -22.64 -6.31 -30.37
CA ILE A 829 -21.97 -5.01 -30.41
C ILE A 829 -20.47 -5.27 -30.19
N ARG A 830 -19.65 -4.91 -31.18
CA ARG A 830 -18.20 -5.06 -31.08
C ARG A 830 -17.62 -3.84 -30.37
N VAL A 831 -16.53 -4.08 -29.63
CA VAL A 831 -15.82 -3.06 -28.87
C VAL A 831 -14.35 -3.08 -29.27
N ALA A 832 -13.75 -1.90 -29.47
CA ALA A 832 -12.29 -1.74 -29.56
C ALA A 832 -11.80 -0.86 -28.42
N LEU A 833 -10.71 -1.26 -27.75
CA LEU A 833 -10.09 -0.48 -26.67
C LEU A 833 -8.85 0.25 -27.17
N VAL A 834 -8.85 1.58 -27.11
CA VAL A 834 -7.69 2.43 -27.40
C VAL A 834 -7.21 3.08 -26.09
N GLY A 835 -5.98 2.75 -25.68
CA GLY A 835 -5.43 3.11 -24.37
C GLY A 835 -5.65 1.99 -23.35
N CYS A 836 -4.72 1.04 -23.30
CA CYS A 836 -4.75 -0.17 -22.49
C CYS A 836 -4.16 0.04 -21.07
N GLY A 837 -4.27 1.26 -20.53
CA GLY A 837 -3.96 1.54 -19.12
C GLY A 837 -5.08 1.04 -18.19
N GLY A 838 -4.83 0.98 -16.88
CA GLY A 838 -5.76 0.37 -15.92
C GLY A 838 -7.20 0.92 -15.94
N ARG A 839 -7.41 2.21 -16.25
CA ARG A 839 -8.76 2.76 -16.42
C ARG A 839 -9.43 2.29 -17.73
N GLY A 840 -8.67 2.13 -18.81
CA GLY A 840 -9.16 1.56 -20.06
C GLY A 840 -9.52 0.08 -19.94
N THR A 841 -8.70 -0.70 -19.24
CA THR A 841 -9.02 -2.08 -18.84
C THR A 841 -10.34 -2.12 -18.06
N GLY A 842 -10.51 -1.23 -17.07
CA GLY A 842 -11.76 -1.11 -16.29
C GLY A 842 -12.98 -0.75 -17.15
N ALA A 843 -12.88 0.26 -18.01
CA ALA A 843 -13.98 0.67 -18.90
C ALA A 843 -14.37 -0.45 -19.88
N ALA A 844 -13.41 -1.21 -20.42
CA ALA A 844 -13.69 -2.37 -21.25
C ALA A 844 -14.38 -3.50 -20.45
N ALA A 845 -13.97 -3.74 -19.20
CA ALA A 845 -14.63 -4.72 -18.34
C ALA A 845 -16.07 -4.30 -17.99
N ASP A 846 -16.28 -3.04 -17.60
CA ASP A 846 -17.61 -2.49 -17.29
C ASP A 846 -18.55 -2.59 -18.51
N ALA A 847 -18.07 -2.30 -19.73
CA ALA A 847 -18.79 -2.54 -20.98
C ALA A 847 -19.19 -4.02 -21.15
N LEU A 848 -18.24 -4.94 -20.98
CA LEU A 848 -18.48 -6.39 -21.11
C LEU A 848 -19.37 -6.97 -20.00
N TYR A 849 -19.61 -6.25 -18.90
CA TYR A 849 -20.58 -6.61 -17.88
C TYR A 849 -22.04 -6.25 -18.23
N VAL A 850 -22.28 -5.38 -19.21
CA VAL A 850 -23.64 -5.03 -19.65
C VAL A 850 -24.40 -6.27 -20.13
N THR A 851 -25.67 -6.35 -19.75
CA THR A 851 -26.57 -7.47 -20.09
C THR A 851 -27.67 -7.10 -21.08
N ALA A 852 -27.85 -5.81 -21.38
CA ALA A 852 -28.87 -5.32 -22.31
C ALA A 852 -28.63 -5.76 -23.77
N ALA A 853 -27.37 -5.94 -24.16
CA ALA A 853 -26.95 -6.54 -25.44
C ALA A 853 -25.69 -7.40 -25.23
N PRO A 854 -25.41 -8.35 -26.13
CA PRO A 854 -24.12 -9.03 -26.17
C PRO A 854 -23.04 -8.05 -26.67
N LEU A 855 -22.11 -7.68 -25.77
CA LEU A 855 -20.90 -6.92 -26.09
C LEU A 855 -19.69 -7.86 -26.16
N LYS A 856 -18.77 -7.58 -27.09
CA LYS A 856 -17.56 -8.37 -27.35
C LYS A 856 -16.37 -7.47 -27.71
N LEU A 857 -15.26 -7.59 -26.99
CA LEU A 857 -14.01 -6.90 -27.29
C LEU A 857 -13.31 -7.62 -28.44
N VAL A 858 -13.06 -6.92 -29.55
CA VAL A 858 -12.50 -7.49 -30.78
C VAL A 858 -11.14 -6.94 -31.19
N ALA A 859 -10.72 -5.79 -30.66
CA ALA A 859 -9.45 -5.15 -31.02
C ALA A 859 -8.90 -4.30 -29.86
N MET A 860 -7.58 -4.17 -29.79
CA MET A 860 -6.90 -3.37 -28.77
C MET A 860 -5.73 -2.57 -29.39
N ALA A 861 -5.56 -1.34 -28.91
CA ALA A 861 -4.46 -0.45 -29.29
C ALA A 861 -3.85 0.27 -28.08
N ASP A 862 -2.53 0.40 -28.06
CA ASP A 862 -1.77 1.27 -27.15
C ASP A 862 -0.46 1.73 -27.84
N VAL A 863 0.23 2.72 -27.30
CA VAL A 863 1.61 3.05 -27.74
C VAL A 863 2.66 2.19 -27.01
N PHE A 864 2.24 1.43 -25.99
CA PHE A 864 3.06 0.52 -25.19
C PHE A 864 2.54 -0.92 -25.23
N ASP A 865 3.31 -1.81 -25.87
CA ASP A 865 3.04 -3.26 -25.93
C ASP A 865 2.77 -3.91 -24.56
N HIS A 866 3.56 -3.54 -23.54
CA HIS A 866 3.40 -4.06 -22.18
C HIS A 866 2.06 -3.68 -21.52
N ARG A 867 1.44 -2.55 -21.92
CA ARG A 867 0.11 -2.14 -21.42
C ARG A 867 -0.98 -2.94 -22.11
N LEU A 868 -0.87 -3.10 -23.44
CA LEU A 868 -1.81 -3.90 -24.23
C LEU A 868 -1.87 -5.34 -23.73
N SER A 869 -0.72 -6.01 -23.60
CA SER A 869 -0.63 -7.38 -23.08
C SER A 869 -1.19 -7.51 -21.66
N THR A 870 -0.74 -6.68 -20.71
CA THR A 870 -1.25 -6.69 -19.31
C THR A 870 -2.77 -6.49 -19.25
N SER A 871 -3.32 -5.59 -20.08
CA SER A 871 -4.77 -5.32 -20.14
C SER A 871 -5.54 -6.51 -20.72
N LEU A 872 -5.01 -7.14 -21.77
CA LEU A 872 -5.63 -8.30 -22.41
C LEU A 872 -5.61 -9.52 -21.48
N ASP A 873 -4.50 -9.77 -20.78
CA ASP A 873 -4.40 -10.86 -19.80
C ASP A 873 -5.41 -10.67 -18.67
N ALA A 874 -5.55 -9.45 -18.15
CA ALA A 874 -6.51 -9.12 -17.10
C ALA A 874 -7.98 -9.34 -17.55
N LEU A 875 -8.34 -8.86 -18.74
CA LEU A 875 -9.68 -9.03 -19.32
C LEU A 875 -9.97 -10.50 -19.65
N THR A 876 -9.00 -11.22 -20.19
CA THR A 876 -9.12 -12.66 -20.49
C THR A 876 -9.31 -13.45 -19.19
N GLN A 877 -8.59 -13.09 -18.11
CA GLN A 877 -8.75 -13.71 -16.79
C GLN A 877 -10.12 -13.38 -16.16
N GLU A 878 -10.57 -12.14 -16.23
CA GLU A 878 -11.85 -11.70 -15.66
C GLU A 878 -13.05 -12.35 -16.37
N PHE A 879 -12.97 -12.49 -17.69
CA PHE A 879 -13.98 -13.13 -18.53
C PHE A 879 -13.64 -14.58 -18.89
N ALA A 880 -12.76 -15.27 -18.16
CA ALA A 880 -12.38 -16.67 -18.44
C ALA A 880 -13.58 -17.65 -18.44
N GLY A 881 -14.66 -17.34 -17.73
CA GLY A 881 -15.91 -18.11 -17.83
C GLY A 881 -16.72 -17.83 -19.10
N GLN A 882 -16.55 -16.68 -19.73
CA GLN A 882 -17.26 -16.22 -20.93
C GLN A 882 -16.23 -15.82 -22.01
N PRO A 883 -15.37 -16.74 -22.47
CA PRO A 883 -14.23 -16.41 -23.33
C PRO A 883 -14.66 -15.72 -24.64
N ASP A 884 -15.86 -16.01 -25.14
CA ASP A 884 -16.47 -15.36 -26.30
C ASP A 884 -16.55 -13.83 -26.20
N LYS A 885 -16.48 -13.25 -24.99
CA LYS A 885 -16.48 -11.78 -24.76
C LYS A 885 -15.15 -11.11 -25.08
N VAL A 886 -14.05 -11.84 -25.19
CA VAL A 886 -12.70 -11.31 -25.44
C VAL A 886 -12.05 -12.08 -26.59
N ASP A 887 -12.07 -11.48 -27.79
CA ASP A 887 -11.60 -12.06 -29.06
C ASP A 887 -10.62 -11.07 -29.71
N VAL A 888 -9.46 -10.96 -29.07
CA VAL A 888 -8.37 -10.09 -29.50
C VAL A 888 -7.16 -10.97 -29.89
N PRO A 889 -7.23 -11.65 -31.05
CA PRO A 889 -6.12 -12.44 -31.57
C PRO A 889 -4.95 -11.52 -31.95
N THR A 890 -3.77 -12.09 -32.16
CA THR A 890 -2.51 -11.33 -32.32
C THR A 890 -2.57 -10.28 -33.43
N GLU A 891 -3.25 -10.57 -34.54
CA GLU A 891 -3.43 -9.65 -35.67
C GLU A 891 -4.40 -8.48 -35.40
N ARG A 892 -5.06 -8.45 -34.23
CA ARG A 892 -5.92 -7.33 -33.76
C ARG A 892 -5.37 -6.63 -32.52
N ARG A 893 -4.06 -6.81 -32.26
CA ARG A 893 -3.29 -6.14 -31.20
C ARG A 893 -2.33 -5.15 -31.86
N PHE A 894 -2.65 -3.87 -31.77
CA PHE A 894 -1.93 -2.83 -32.52
C PHE A 894 -1.09 -1.95 -31.58
N VAL A 895 0.17 -1.70 -31.95
CA VAL A 895 1.09 -0.92 -31.12
C VAL A 895 1.69 0.25 -31.90
N GLY A 896 1.45 1.49 -31.45
CA GLY A 896 1.95 2.71 -32.10
C GLY A 896 0.96 3.88 -32.01
N PHE A 897 1.36 5.06 -32.52
CA PHE A 897 0.50 6.25 -32.51
C PHE A 897 -0.67 6.17 -33.50
N ASP A 898 -0.49 5.49 -34.65
CA ASP A 898 -1.58 5.24 -35.61
C ASP A 898 -2.43 4.00 -35.28
N ALA A 899 -2.01 3.18 -34.31
CA ALA A 899 -2.63 1.89 -33.97
C ALA A 899 -4.13 1.97 -33.61
N TYR A 900 -4.61 3.14 -33.19
CA TYR A 900 -6.04 3.37 -32.96
C TYR A 900 -6.85 3.23 -34.25
N ARG A 901 -6.30 3.60 -35.41
CA ARG A 901 -6.97 3.47 -36.71
C ARG A 901 -7.19 2.00 -37.03
N ASP A 902 -6.12 1.20 -36.92
CA ASP A 902 -6.15 -0.24 -37.19
C ASP A 902 -7.16 -0.97 -36.27
N ALA A 903 -7.24 -0.56 -35.00
CA ALA A 903 -8.22 -1.09 -34.04
C ALA A 903 -9.67 -0.68 -34.37
N LEU A 904 -9.90 0.58 -34.77
CA LEU A 904 -11.22 1.08 -35.17
C LEU A 904 -11.67 0.53 -36.53
N ASP A 905 -10.73 0.16 -37.40
CA ASP A 905 -11.03 -0.48 -38.69
C ASP A 905 -11.53 -1.93 -38.53
N GLN A 906 -11.30 -2.57 -37.37
CA GLN A 906 -11.93 -3.86 -37.02
C GLN A 906 -13.43 -3.72 -36.64
N LEU A 907 -13.92 -2.49 -36.46
CA LEU A 907 -15.30 -2.19 -36.10
C LEU A 907 -16.15 -1.84 -37.33
N ARG A 908 -17.43 -2.21 -37.27
CA ARG A 908 -18.47 -1.85 -38.26
C ARG A 908 -19.19 -0.58 -37.79
N PRO A 909 -19.80 0.22 -38.69
CA PRO A 909 -20.67 1.32 -38.28
C PRO A 909 -21.74 0.85 -37.26
N GLY A 910 -21.91 1.59 -36.16
CA GLY A 910 -22.76 1.22 -35.02
C GLY A 910 -22.10 0.38 -33.91
N ASP A 911 -20.89 -0.16 -34.12
CA ASP A 911 -20.06 -0.73 -33.04
C ASP A 911 -19.41 0.40 -32.19
N VAL A 912 -18.78 0.07 -31.05
CA VAL A 912 -18.30 1.04 -30.05
C VAL A 912 -16.77 1.09 -29.95
N ALA A 913 -16.19 2.30 -29.94
CA ALA A 913 -14.79 2.53 -29.61
C ALA A 913 -14.62 3.13 -28.19
N ILE A 914 -13.68 2.61 -27.40
CA ILE A 914 -13.31 3.14 -26.08
C ILE A 914 -12.02 3.95 -26.21
N PHE A 915 -12.03 5.22 -25.77
CA PHE A 915 -10.83 6.07 -25.70
C PHE A 915 -10.42 6.34 -24.26
N ALA A 916 -9.46 5.56 -23.76
CA ALA A 916 -8.84 5.69 -22.44
C ALA A 916 -7.37 6.15 -22.52
N THR A 917 -6.99 6.77 -23.64
CA THR A 917 -5.69 7.45 -23.83
C THR A 917 -5.59 8.76 -23.04
N PRO A 918 -4.39 9.37 -22.90
CA PRO A 918 -4.28 10.76 -22.46
C PRO A 918 -5.15 11.70 -23.31
N LEU A 919 -5.63 12.79 -22.73
CA LEU A 919 -6.73 13.57 -23.31
C LEU A 919 -6.42 14.17 -24.68
N ALA A 920 -5.16 14.57 -24.91
CA ALA A 920 -4.75 15.24 -26.14
C ALA A 920 -5.02 14.40 -27.40
N PHE A 921 -4.97 13.07 -27.27
CA PHE A 921 -5.20 12.14 -28.38
C PHE A 921 -6.70 11.88 -28.65
N ARG A 922 -7.60 12.22 -27.72
CA ARG A 922 -9.04 11.89 -27.83
C ARG A 922 -9.71 12.60 -29.01
N GLY A 923 -9.32 13.84 -29.32
CA GLY A 923 -9.86 14.60 -30.45
C GLY A 923 -9.63 13.91 -31.82
N PRO A 924 -8.37 13.62 -32.20
CA PRO A 924 -8.07 12.85 -33.41
C PRO A 924 -8.75 11.48 -33.47
N HIS A 925 -8.78 10.74 -32.35
CA HIS A 925 -9.46 9.44 -32.29
C HIS A 925 -10.97 9.57 -32.53
N PHE A 926 -11.60 10.61 -31.96
CA PHE A 926 -13.03 10.86 -32.09
C PHE A 926 -13.42 11.31 -33.50
N GLN A 927 -12.64 12.17 -34.16
CA GLN A 927 -12.84 12.48 -35.58
C GLN A 927 -12.84 11.19 -36.43
N TYR A 928 -11.88 10.29 -36.21
CA TYR A 928 -11.81 9.05 -36.98
C TYR A 928 -13.00 8.12 -36.70
N ALA A 929 -13.45 8.00 -35.45
CA ALA A 929 -14.68 7.27 -35.12
C ALA A 929 -15.94 7.88 -35.76
N ILE A 930 -16.05 9.22 -35.77
CA ILE A 930 -17.12 9.96 -36.44
C ILE A 930 -17.13 9.66 -37.95
N ASP A 931 -15.96 9.62 -38.59
CA ASP A 931 -15.81 9.34 -40.01
C ASP A 931 -16.14 7.88 -40.36
N ARG A 932 -15.81 6.95 -39.45
CA ARG A 932 -16.16 5.52 -39.51
C ARG A 932 -17.60 5.20 -39.13
N GLY A 933 -18.37 6.15 -38.58
CA GLY A 933 -19.75 5.94 -38.12
C GLY A 933 -19.85 5.08 -36.85
N LEU A 934 -18.86 5.18 -35.96
CA LEU A 934 -18.77 4.41 -34.72
C LEU A 934 -19.38 5.18 -33.54
N HIS A 935 -19.97 4.44 -32.61
CA HIS A 935 -20.31 4.97 -31.30
C HIS A 935 -19.06 5.03 -30.42
N VAL A 936 -19.04 5.89 -29.40
CA VAL A 936 -17.84 6.05 -28.55
C VAL A 936 -18.17 6.09 -27.06
N PHE A 937 -17.21 5.62 -26.26
CA PHE A 937 -17.08 5.96 -24.85
C PHE A 937 -15.71 6.61 -24.63
N MET A 938 -15.69 7.78 -23.99
CA MET A 938 -14.44 8.51 -23.73
C MET A 938 -14.23 8.71 -22.24
N GLU A 939 -13.07 8.30 -21.74
CA GLU A 939 -12.67 8.66 -20.38
C GLU A 939 -12.51 10.19 -20.24
N LYS A 940 -12.75 10.69 -19.03
CA LYS A 940 -12.54 12.11 -18.68
C LYS A 940 -11.04 12.43 -18.50
N PRO A 941 -10.65 13.70 -18.30
CA PRO A 941 -11.28 14.91 -18.84
C PRO A 941 -11.04 14.99 -20.36
N LEU A 942 -11.94 15.59 -21.14
CA LEU A 942 -11.85 15.49 -22.61
C LEU A 942 -10.80 16.42 -23.23
N THR A 943 -10.55 17.57 -22.61
CA THR A 943 -9.71 18.66 -23.14
C THR A 943 -8.96 19.37 -22.01
N ALA A 944 -7.86 20.06 -22.32
CA ALA A 944 -7.05 20.80 -21.33
C ALA A 944 -7.01 22.32 -21.58
N ASP A 945 -7.36 22.75 -22.80
CA ASP A 945 -7.21 24.11 -23.27
C ASP A 945 -8.40 24.55 -24.15
N GLY A 946 -8.47 25.84 -24.47
CA GLY A 946 -9.52 26.43 -25.30
C GLY A 946 -9.60 25.84 -26.71
N PRO A 947 -8.49 25.76 -27.48
CA PRO A 947 -8.51 25.28 -28.86
C PRO A 947 -8.91 23.81 -28.99
N THR A 948 -8.47 22.93 -28.07
CA THR A 948 -8.95 21.54 -28.02
C THR A 948 -10.44 21.47 -27.65
N SER A 949 -10.91 22.30 -26.71
CA SER A 949 -12.32 22.38 -26.32
C SER A 949 -13.24 22.81 -27.47
N LEU A 950 -12.90 23.88 -28.19
CA LEU A 950 -13.68 24.35 -29.34
C LEU A 950 -13.75 23.32 -30.47
N ARG A 951 -12.63 22.64 -30.77
CA ARG A 951 -12.63 21.54 -31.76
C ARG A 951 -13.47 20.35 -31.29
N MET A 952 -13.39 19.97 -30.03
CA MET A 952 -14.18 18.86 -29.47
C MET A 952 -15.69 19.14 -29.46
N LEU A 953 -16.11 20.40 -29.28
CA LEU A 953 -17.52 20.80 -29.41
C LEU A 953 -18.04 20.68 -30.85
N GLU A 954 -17.23 21.04 -31.86
CA GLU A 954 -17.62 20.84 -33.26
C GLU A 954 -17.64 19.35 -33.65
N LEU A 955 -16.70 18.53 -33.13
CA LEU A 955 -16.78 17.06 -33.25
C LEU A 955 -18.05 16.49 -32.60
N ALA A 956 -18.42 16.97 -31.41
CA ALA A 956 -19.65 16.56 -30.74
C ALA A 956 -20.89 16.89 -31.60
N LYS A 957 -20.93 18.07 -32.22
CA LYS A 957 -21.99 18.46 -33.16
C LYS A 957 -22.05 17.52 -34.36
N GLN A 958 -20.92 17.22 -35.01
CA GLN A 958 -20.85 16.27 -36.13
C GLN A 958 -21.30 14.85 -35.74
N ALA A 959 -20.97 14.39 -34.53
CA ALA A 959 -21.42 13.11 -34.01
C ALA A 959 -22.95 13.08 -33.81
N SER A 960 -23.53 14.15 -33.25
CA SER A 960 -24.99 14.32 -33.13
C SER A 960 -25.70 14.40 -34.48
N GLU A 961 -25.12 15.10 -35.47
CA GLU A 961 -25.65 15.16 -36.84
C GLU A 961 -25.67 13.78 -37.52
N LYS A 962 -24.71 12.90 -37.19
CA LYS A 962 -24.68 11.49 -37.60
C LYS A 962 -25.45 10.54 -36.66
N ASN A 963 -26.15 11.07 -35.63
CA ASN A 963 -26.89 10.30 -34.61
C ASN A 963 -26.03 9.23 -33.89
N LEU A 964 -24.73 9.47 -33.76
CA LEU A 964 -23.81 8.58 -33.04
C LEU A 964 -24.01 8.73 -31.53
N LYS A 965 -23.96 7.61 -30.81
CA LYS A 965 -24.06 7.62 -29.34
C LYS A 965 -22.67 7.82 -28.76
N CYS A 966 -22.53 8.82 -27.90
CA CYS A 966 -21.23 9.23 -27.35
C CYS A 966 -21.33 9.37 -25.82
N GLY A 967 -20.81 8.39 -25.10
CA GLY A 967 -20.69 8.43 -23.64
C GLY A 967 -19.39 9.05 -23.18
N VAL A 968 -19.42 9.66 -22.00
CA VAL A 968 -18.24 10.20 -21.33
C VAL A 968 -18.16 9.63 -19.92
N GLY A 969 -16.96 9.29 -19.44
CA GLY A 969 -16.69 8.74 -18.10
C GLY A 969 -16.96 9.70 -16.93
N LEU A 970 -18.05 10.45 -16.96
CA LEU A 970 -18.60 11.24 -15.86
C LEU A 970 -19.62 10.41 -15.06
N MET A 971 -19.26 9.14 -14.74
CA MET A 971 -20.06 8.10 -14.06
C MET A 971 -21.05 8.58 -12.99
N VAL A 972 -20.70 9.65 -12.27
CA VAL A 972 -21.49 10.30 -11.21
C VAL A 972 -22.89 10.72 -11.69
N ARG A 973 -23.04 11.05 -12.98
CA ARG A 973 -24.33 11.39 -13.61
C ARG A 973 -25.30 10.22 -13.70
N HIS A 974 -24.78 8.99 -13.71
CA HIS A 974 -25.56 7.77 -13.84
C HIS A 974 -26.01 7.23 -12.48
N CYS A 975 -25.41 7.70 -11.37
CA CYS A 975 -25.87 7.42 -10.01
C CYS A 975 -27.34 7.79 -9.83
N ARG A 976 -28.24 6.79 -9.78
CA ARG A 976 -29.68 7.01 -9.61
C ARG A 976 -30.01 7.83 -8.36
N GLY A 977 -29.26 7.65 -7.26
CA GLY A 977 -29.39 8.48 -6.06
C GLY A 977 -29.03 9.96 -6.27
N ARG A 978 -28.02 10.28 -7.09
CA ARG A 978 -27.70 11.68 -7.42
C ARG A 978 -28.69 12.28 -8.42
N GLN A 979 -29.27 11.48 -9.30
CA GLN A 979 -30.38 11.90 -10.15
C GLN A 979 -31.62 12.28 -9.30
N GLU A 980 -31.98 11.45 -8.30
CA GLU A 980 -33.06 11.80 -7.36
C GLU A 980 -32.71 13.03 -6.50
N LEU A 981 -31.47 13.12 -5.99
CA LEU A 981 -31.01 14.29 -5.24
C LEU A 981 -31.11 15.58 -6.07
N HIS A 982 -30.66 15.54 -7.33
CA HIS A 982 -30.75 16.67 -8.26
C HIS A 982 -32.21 17.11 -8.46
N GLN A 983 -33.12 16.16 -8.66
CA GLN A 983 -34.55 16.46 -8.78
C GLN A 983 -35.10 17.09 -7.49
N ARG A 984 -34.77 16.55 -6.31
CA ARG A 984 -35.20 17.11 -5.00
C ARG A 984 -34.70 18.53 -4.76
N ILE A 985 -33.46 18.82 -5.17
CA ILE A 985 -32.89 20.17 -5.12
C ILE A 985 -33.65 21.09 -6.08
N ALA A 986 -33.93 20.64 -7.32
CA ALA A 986 -34.71 21.41 -8.30
C ALA A 986 -36.17 21.65 -7.86
N ASP A 987 -36.78 20.69 -7.17
CA ASP A 987 -38.10 20.81 -6.53
C ASP A 987 -38.08 21.75 -5.30
N GLY A 988 -36.91 22.23 -4.90
CA GLY A 988 -36.72 23.24 -3.87
C GLY A 988 -36.70 22.71 -2.44
N GLU A 989 -36.40 21.43 -2.23
CA GLU A 989 -36.35 20.76 -0.91
C GLU A 989 -35.38 21.49 0.06
N ILE A 990 -34.20 21.89 -0.43
CA ILE A 990 -33.22 22.69 0.34
C ILE A 990 -33.30 24.20 0.06
N GLY A 991 -34.24 24.64 -0.78
CA GLY A 991 -34.30 26.02 -1.30
C GLY A 991 -33.19 26.33 -2.31
N ASP A 992 -33.02 27.61 -2.65
CA ASP A 992 -32.00 28.07 -3.59
C ASP A 992 -30.59 27.79 -3.04
N ILE A 993 -29.71 27.19 -3.83
CA ILE A 993 -28.31 26.95 -3.44
C ILE A 993 -27.58 28.29 -3.30
N ILE A 994 -27.09 28.56 -2.10
CA ILE A 994 -26.31 29.76 -1.75
C ILE A 994 -24.81 29.49 -1.91
N SER A 995 -24.35 28.34 -1.41
CA SER A 995 -22.95 27.93 -1.52
C SER A 995 -22.79 26.42 -1.64
N MET A 996 -21.66 26.00 -2.20
CA MET A 996 -21.26 24.61 -2.34
C MET A 996 -19.80 24.44 -1.90
N ARG A 997 -19.47 23.22 -1.48
CA ARG A 997 -18.11 22.86 -1.06
C ARG A 997 -17.74 21.50 -1.62
N GLY A 998 -16.64 21.43 -2.34
CA GLY A 998 -16.02 20.18 -2.77
C GLY A 998 -14.61 20.05 -2.19
N TYR A 999 -14.29 18.88 -1.65
CA TYR A 999 -12.94 18.54 -1.20
C TYR A 999 -12.43 17.30 -1.90
N ARG A 1000 -11.17 17.38 -2.35
CA ARG A 1000 -10.38 16.25 -2.83
C ARG A 1000 -8.99 16.28 -2.21
N MET A 1001 -8.89 15.73 -1.02
CA MET A 1001 -7.68 15.70 -0.20
C MET A 1001 -7.21 14.25 -0.03
N HIS A 1002 -6.05 13.93 -0.58
CA HIS A 1002 -5.41 12.62 -0.47
C HIS A 1002 -3.87 12.72 -0.53
N GLY A 1003 -3.17 11.58 -0.44
CA GLY A 1003 -1.75 11.49 -0.78
C GLY A 1003 -1.51 11.38 -2.30
N PRO A 1004 -0.24 11.34 -2.76
CA PRO A 1004 0.10 11.15 -4.17
C PRO A 1004 -0.49 9.84 -4.75
N VAL A 1005 -0.98 9.87 -5.99
CA VAL A 1005 -1.58 8.71 -6.68
C VAL A 1005 -1.15 8.63 -8.14
N VAL A 1006 -1.08 7.40 -8.67
CA VAL A 1006 -0.74 7.11 -10.07
C VAL A 1006 0.58 7.77 -10.50
N THR A 1007 0.61 8.54 -11.59
CA THR A 1007 1.83 9.15 -12.15
C THR A 1007 1.87 10.68 -12.00
N CYS A 1008 1.14 11.27 -11.04
CA CYS A 1008 1.12 12.73 -10.87
C CYS A 1008 2.40 13.32 -10.25
N PHE A 1009 3.24 12.47 -9.65
CA PHE A 1009 4.57 12.80 -9.13
C PHE A 1009 5.61 12.04 -10.00
N SER A 1010 6.50 12.77 -10.69
CA SER A 1010 7.51 12.16 -11.57
C SER A 1010 8.90 12.72 -11.30
N THR A 1011 9.86 11.83 -11.22
CA THR A 1011 11.30 12.12 -11.11
C THR A 1011 11.89 12.48 -12.48
N ARG A 1012 13.18 12.82 -12.52
CA ARG A 1012 13.92 13.03 -13.77
C ARG A 1012 13.76 11.84 -14.73
N LYS A 1013 13.52 12.14 -16.01
CA LYS A 1013 13.41 11.14 -17.07
C LYS A 1013 14.69 10.28 -17.13
N PRO A 1014 14.58 8.93 -17.17
CA PRO A 1014 15.74 8.08 -17.36
C PRO A 1014 16.51 8.38 -18.65
N GLU A 1015 17.81 8.14 -18.60
CA GLU A 1015 18.71 8.27 -19.75
C GLU A 1015 18.29 7.30 -20.87
N GLY A 1016 18.45 7.70 -22.14
CA GLY A 1016 18.06 6.89 -23.31
C GLY A 1016 16.55 6.75 -23.58
N ARG A 1017 15.65 7.16 -22.68
CA ARG A 1017 14.19 7.18 -22.98
C ARG A 1017 13.83 8.38 -23.87
N PRO A 1018 13.05 8.21 -24.96
CA PRO A 1018 12.51 9.33 -25.73
C PRO A 1018 11.61 10.22 -24.88
N GLU A 1019 11.69 11.54 -25.09
CA GLU A 1019 11.00 12.53 -24.27
C GLU A 1019 9.48 12.38 -24.34
N LEU A 1020 8.91 12.36 -25.55
CA LEU A 1020 7.45 12.23 -25.74
C LEU A 1020 6.91 10.93 -25.11
N MET A 1021 7.59 9.80 -25.33
CA MET A 1021 7.17 8.51 -24.76
C MET A 1021 7.18 8.52 -23.22
N TRP A 1022 8.17 9.18 -22.61
CA TRP A 1022 8.19 9.36 -21.16
C TRP A 1022 6.99 10.18 -20.65
N GLN A 1023 6.65 11.28 -21.33
CA GLN A 1023 5.52 12.12 -20.93
C GLN A 1023 4.17 11.41 -21.12
N VAL A 1024 4.00 10.64 -22.20
CA VAL A 1024 2.80 9.82 -22.43
C VAL A 1024 2.70 8.68 -21.40
N GLU A 1025 3.83 8.09 -20.97
CA GLU A 1025 3.85 7.11 -19.88
C GLU A 1025 3.43 7.74 -18.54
N ARG A 1026 3.86 8.98 -18.29
CA ARG A 1026 3.70 9.76 -17.05
C ARG A 1026 2.64 10.88 -17.15
N PHE A 1027 1.60 10.70 -17.95
CA PHE A 1027 0.71 11.79 -18.40
C PHE A 1027 0.08 12.69 -17.32
N HIS A 1028 -0.17 12.20 -16.10
CA HIS A 1028 -0.66 13.03 -14.97
C HIS A 1028 0.35 14.10 -14.48
N SER A 1029 1.63 14.00 -14.86
CA SER A 1029 2.66 15.00 -14.55
C SER A 1029 2.66 16.20 -15.49
N PHE A 1030 1.94 16.13 -16.61
CA PHE A 1030 2.04 17.11 -17.71
C PHE A 1030 0.67 17.68 -18.05
N LEU A 1031 0.59 19.02 -18.12
CA LEU A 1031 -0.68 19.73 -18.31
C LEU A 1031 -1.31 19.43 -19.68
N TRP A 1032 -0.47 19.27 -20.72
CA TRP A 1032 -0.94 18.92 -22.07
C TRP A 1032 -1.64 17.56 -22.15
N ALA A 1033 -1.24 16.59 -21.33
CA ALA A 1033 -1.67 15.20 -21.47
C ALA A 1033 -2.82 14.79 -20.51
N SER A 1034 -3.02 15.54 -19.43
CA SER A 1034 -4.05 15.27 -18.39
C SER A 1034 -4.82 16.51 -17.91
N GLY A 1035 -4.40 17.71 -18.28
CA GLY A 1035 -4.78 18.93 -17.57
C GLY A 1035 -4.19 18.98 -16.15
N GLY A 1036 -3.15 18.20 -15.89
CA GLY A 1036 -2.58 17.97 -14.57
C GLY A 1036 -3.51 17.23 -13.61
N LEU A 1037 -3.03 17.02 -12.39
CA LEU A 1037 -3.78 16.37 -11.32
C LEU A 1037 -5.07 17.12 -10.96
N PHE A 1038 -5.12 18.43 -11.17
CA PHE A 1038 -6.31 19.23 -10.85
C PHE A 1038 -7.46 18.87 -11.79
N SER A 1039 -7.24 18.89 -13.11
CA SER A 1039 -8.30 18.62 -14.07
C SER A 1039 -8.72 17.15 -14.05
N ASP A 1040 -7.75 16.22 -14.05
CA ASP A 1040 -8.06 14.79 -14.11
C ASP A 1040 -8.81 14.30 -12.85
N PHE A 1041 -8.35 14.69 -11.66
CA PHE A 1041 -8.92 14.15 -10.42
C PHE A 1041 -10.18 14.91 -9.95
N ASN A 1042 -10.29 16.22 -10.18
CA ASN A 1042 -11.39 17.01 -9.62
C ASN A 1042 -12.63 17.07 -10.50
N ILE A 1043 -12.54 16.76 -11.80
CA ILE A 1043 -13.63 16.96 -12.77
C ILE A 1043 -14.98 16.38 -12.34
N HIS A 1044 -15.00 15.19 -11.73
CA HIS A 1044 -16.24 14.58 -11.23
C HIS A 1044 -16.96 15.42 -10.18
N GLN A 1045 -16.24 15.97 -9.20
CA GLN A 1045 -16.86 16.73 -8.10
C GLN A 1045 -17.22 18.15 -8.54
N ILE A 1046 -16.43 18.73 -9.45
CA ILE A 1046 -16.74 20.01 -10.09
C ILE A 1046 -18.00 19.86 -10.95
N ASP A 1047 -18.11 18.80 -11.76
CA ASP A 1047 -19.31 18.51 -12.53
C ASP A 1047 -20.53 18.19 -11.65
N GLU A 1048 -20.40 17.36 -10.60
CA GLU A 1048 -21.54 16.98 -9.76
C GLU A 1048 -22.13 18.16 -8.97
N LEU A 1049 -21.27 19.08 -8.48
CA LEU A 1049 -21.74 20.28 -7.79
C LEU A 1049 -22.36 21.28 -8.77
N SER A 1050 -21.74 21.53 -9.92
CA SER A 1050 -22.35 22.32 -11.00
C SER A 1050 -23.68 21.71 -11.49
N TRP A 1051 -23.80 20.38 -11.46
CA TRP A 1051 -25.04 19.68 -11.78
C TRP A 1051 -26.13 19.90 -10.74
N MET A 1052 -25.83 19.76 -9.44
CA MET A 1052 -26.79 20.08 -8.37
C MET A 1052 -27.26 21.55 -8.46
N LYS A 1053 -26.37 22.46 -8.84
CA LYS A 1053 -26.69 23.89 -9.08
C LYS A 1053 -27.48 24.15 -10.36
N ASN A 1054 -27.53 23.18 -11.27
CA ASN A 1054 -28.08 23.26 -12.63
C ASN A 1054 -27.55 24.46 -13.45
N ALA A 1055 -26.27 24.78 -13.28
CA ALA A 1055 -25.60 25.86 -13.99
C ALA A 1055 -24.10 25.59 -14.08
N TRP A 1056 -23.39 26.29 -14.95
CA TRP A 1056 -21.93 26.38 -14.91
C TRP A 1056 -21.49 27.68 -14.23
N PRO A 1057 -20.32 27.69 -13.56
CA PRO A 1057 -19.75 28.92 -13.06
C PRO A 1057 -19.27 29.81 -14.21
N VAL A 1058 -19.47 31.12 -14.07
CA VAL A 1058 -19.08 32.11 -15.08
C VAL A 1058 -17.63 32.57 -14.92
N LYS A 1059 -17.05 32.36 -13.73
CA LYS A 1059 -15.65 32.69 -13.42
C LYS A 1059 -15.11 31.89 -12.23
N ALA A 1060 -13.79 31.88 -12.12
CA ALA A 1060 -13.05 31.39 -10.95
C ALA A 1060 -11.94 32.35 -10.51
N VAL A 1061 -11.67 32.35 -9.21
CA VAL A 1061 -10.42 32.85 -8.61
C VAL A 1061 -9.76 31.71 -7.85
N GLY A 1062 -8.43 31.63 -7.89
CA GLY A 1062 -7.70 30.50 -7.32
C GLY A 1062 -6.42 30.90 -6.63
N ILE A 1063 -6.08 30.18 -5.57
CA ILE A 1063 -4.74 30.13 -4.98
C ILE A 1063 -4.23 28.70 -5.01
N GLY A 1064 -2.93 28.53 -5.16
CA GLY A 1064 -2.28 27.23 -5.09
C GLY A 1064 -0.77 27.39 -5.04
N GLY A 1065 -0.06 26.31 -4.75
CA GLY A 1065 1.40 26.36 -4.72
C GLY A 1065 2.08 25.00 -4.64
N ARG A 1066 3.35 25.00 -5.04
CA ARG A 1066 4.26 23.85 -5.02
C ARG A 1066 5.18 24.02 -3.80
N HIS A 1067 4.95 23.23 -2.76
CA HIS A 1067 5.60 23.33 -1.45
C HIS A 1067 6.35 22.04 -1.06
N TYR A 1068 5.78 20.86 -1.35
CA TYR A 1068 6.25 19.56 -0.85
C TYR A 1068 6.47 18.56 -1.99
N ARG A 1069 7.29 18.96 -2.97
CA ARG A 1069 7.59 18.18 -4.18
C ARG A 1069 8.98 17.58 -4.26
N ASN A 1070 9.90 17.95 -3.37
CA ASN A 1070 11.26 17.38 -3.33
C ASN A 1070 11.89 17.35 -4.75
N ASP A 1071 12.51 16.23 -5.14
CA ASP A 1071 13.10 16.02 -6.47
C ASP A 1071 12.09 15.67 -7.59
N TYR A 1072 10.78 15.74 -7.33
CA TYR A 1072 9.78 15.58 -8.40
C TYR A 1072 9.76 16.84 -9.28
N ILE A 1073 9.80 16.64 -10.60
CA ILE A 1073 9.98 17.70 -11.60
C ILE A 1073 8.73 17.97 -12.45
N ASP A 1074 7.58 17.42 -12.08
CA ASP A 1074 6.31 17.57 -12.79
C ASP A 1074 5.72 19.00 -12.75
N GLN A 1075 4.67 19.28 -13.54
CA GLN A 1075 4.10 20.62 -13.70
C GLN A 1075 3.01 21.02 -12.67
N ASN A 1076 2.71 20.22 -11.65
CA ASN A 1076 1.55 20.44 -10.78
C ASN A 1076 1.83 21.27 -9.51
N PHE A 1077 0.78 21.75 -8.84
CA PHE A 1077 0.85 22.20 -7.45
C PHE A 1077 0.45 21.09 -6.47
N ASP A 1078 0.81 21.26 -5.20
CA ASP A 1078 0.40 20.35 -4.11
C ASP A 1078 -0.97 20.68 -3.55
N THR A 1079 -1.28 21.97 -3.55
CA THR A 1079 -2.49 22.56 -3.00
C THR A 1079 -3.17 23.45 -4.03
N TYR A 1080 -4.49 23.38 -4.06
CA TYR A 1080 -5.34 24.29 -4.80
C TYR A 1080 -6.54 24.65 -3.91
N SER A 1081 -6.90 25.92 -3.87
CA SER A 1081 -8.16 26.40 -3.31
C SER A 1081 -8.77 27.36 -4.32
N VAL A 1082 -9.85 26.93 -4.96
CA VAL A 1082 -10.53 27.66 -6.05
C VAL A 1082 -11.93 28.02 -5.61
N GLU A 1083 -12.29 29.30 -5.75
CA GLU A 1083 -13.65 29.79 -5.62
C GLU A 1083 -14.24 29.99 -7.01
N TYR A 1084 -15.35 29.34 -7.30
CA TYR A 1084 -16.11 29.50 -8.54
C TYR A 1084 -17.38 30.32 -8.27
N THR A 1085 -17.67 31.31 -9.12
CA THR A 1085 -18.90 32.12 -9.03
C THR A 1085 -19.90 31.72 -10.12
N TYR A 1086 -21.15 31.50 -9.74
CA TYR A 1086 -22.27 31.17 -10.65
C TYR A 1086 -23.04 32.43 -11.12
N PRO A 1087 -23.87 32.36 -12.18
CA PRO A 1087 -24.58 33.52 -12.73
C PRO A 1087 -25.46 34.29 -11.74
N ASP A 1088 -25.97 33.62 -10.71
CA ASP A 1088 -26.81 34.17 -9.65
C ASP A 1088 -26.02 34.65 -8.42
N GLY A 1089 -24.68 34.59 -8.46
CA GLY A 1089 -23.80 34.98 -7.36
C GLY A 1089 -23.58 33.89 -6.31
N ALA A 1090 -24.17 32.70 -6.45
CA ALA A 1090 -23.82 31.56 -5.61
C ALA A 1090 -22.34 31.16 -5.82
N THR A 1091 -21.69 30.62 -4.79
CA THR A 1091 -20.26 30.26 -4.85
C THR A 1091 -20.00 28.77 -4.59
N MET A 1092 -18.95 28.23 -5.21
CA MET A 1092 -18.43 26.90 -4.90
C MET A 1092 -16.97 26.99 -4.49
N PHE A 1093 -16.70 26.58 -3.25
CA PHE A 1093 -15.34 26.48 -2.71
C PHE A 1093 -14.81 25.07 -2.96
N PHE A 1094 -13.76 24.96 -3.78
CA PHE A 1094 -13.15 23.70 -4.15
C PHE A 1094 -11.72 23.60 -3.62
N GLY A 1095 -11.50 22.72 -2.65
CA GLY A 1095 -10.19 22.48 -2.04
C GLY A 1095 -9.57 21.17 -2.51
N THR A 1096 -8.35 21.23 -3.03
CA THR A 1096 -7.56 20.05 -3.43
C THR A 1096 -6.23 20.04 -2.70
N ARG A 1097 -5.83 18.88 -2.20
CA ARG A 1097 -4.50 18.66 -1.63
C ARG A 1097 -4.01 17.27 -1.96
N ILE A 1098 -2.79 17.18 -2.49
CA ILE A 1098 -2.14 15.91 -2.84
C ILE A 1098 -0.80 15.84 -2.11
N MET A 1099 -0.86 15.54 -0.80
CA MET A 1099 0.29 15.56 0.11
C MET A 1099 0.21 14.37 1.10
N PRO A 1100 1.31 13.64 1.34
CA PRO A 1100 1.34 12.53 2.31
C PRO A 1100 1.20 13.03 3.76
N GLY A 1101 0.89 12.11 4.69
CA GLY A 1101 0.81 12.42 6.13
C GLY A 1101 -0.34 13.36 6.56
N CYS A 1102 -1.35 13.53 5.70
CA CYS A 1102 -2.27 14.66 5.78
C CYS A 1102 -3.75 14.19 5.74
N LYS A 1103 -4.64 14.70 6.61
CA LYS A 1103 -6.03 14.19 6.79
C LYS A 1103 -6.84 14.12 5.49
N ASN A 1104 -7.15 12.92 5.01
CA ASN A 1104 -7.93 12.72 3.78
C ASN A 1104 -9.38 13.24 3.89
N ASP A 1105 -9.95 13.68 2.78
CA ASP A 1105 -11.33 14.16 2.66
C ASP A 1105 -11.78 14.09 1.19
N MET A 1106 -12.89 13.41 0.91
CA MET A 1106 -13.48 13.33 -0.44
C MET A 1106 -15.01 13.54 -0.34
N SER A 1107 -15.38 14.76 0.04
CA SER A 1107 -16.78 15.16 0.27
C SER A 1107 -17.25 16.25 -0.69
N SER A 1108 -18.55 16.25 -1.00
CA SER A 1108 -19.21 17.27 -1.81
C SER A 1108 -20.56 17.63 -1.18
N VAL A 1109 -20.76 18.91 -0.89
CA VAL A 1109 -21.90 19.44 -0.11
C VAL A 1109 -22.50 20.67 -0.79
N ALA A 1110 -23.82 20.79 -0.75
CA ALA A 1110 -24.56 21.99 -1.13
C ALA A 1110 -25.34 22.57 0.06
N HIS A 1111 -25.27 23.89 0.23
CA HIS A 1111 -26.02 24.66 1.22
C HIS A 1111 -27.06 25.52 0.51
N GLY A 1112 -28.34 25.23 0.78
CA GLY A 1112 -29.47 26.00 0.24
C GLY A 1112 -30.12 26.91 1.28
N SER A 1113 -31.02 27.78 0.85
CA SER A 1113 -31.69 28.77 1.71
C SER A 1113 -32.62 28.19 2.77
N LYS A 1114 -33.01 26.91 2.66
CA LYS A 1114 -33.89 26.20 3.60
C LYS A 1114 -33.26 24.96 4.26
N GLY A 1115 -32.13 24.48 3.75
CA GLY A 1115 -31.52 23.21 4.17
C GLY A 1115 -30.16 22.96 3.52
N SER A 1116 -29.67 21.73 3.62
CA SER A 1116 -28.40 21.33 2.98
C SER A 1116 -28.47 19.92 2.40
N ALA A 1117 -27.51 19.58 1.54
CA ALA A 1117 -27.39 18.26 0.93
C ALA A 1117 -25.95 17.74 0.95
N VAL A 1118 -25.80 16.44 1.14
CA VAL A 1118 -24.57 15.69 0.87
C VAL A 1118 -24.72 15.04 -0.50
N VAL A 1119 -23.85 15.44 -1.43
CA VAL A 1119 -23.80 14.95 -2.82
C VAL A 1119 -22.80 13.79 -2.93
N SER A 1120 -21.71 13.86 -2.17
CA SER A 1120 -20.73 12.79 -1.97
C SER A 1120 -20.29 12.82 -0.51
N ALA A 1121 -20.45 11.72 0.23
CA ALA A 1121 -20.07 11.68 1.65
C ALA A 1121 -18.55 11.52 1.86
N SER A 1122 -17.97 10.46 1.29
CA SER A 1122 -16.54 10.12 1.39
C SER A 1122 -15.98 9.50 0.11
N GLY A 1123 -16.75 9.54 -0.99
CA GLY A 1123 -16.41 8.99 -2.29
C GLY A 1123 -17.59 9.06 -3.26
N HIS A 1124 -17.36 8.72 -4.53
CA HIS A 1124 -18.43 8.74 -5.54
C HIS A 1124 -19.34 7.51 -5.49
N SER A 1125 -18.84 6.36 -5.01
CA SER A 1125 -19.60 5.10 -4.94
C SER A 1125 -19.22 4.30 -3.68
N PRO A 1126 -20.18 3.97 -2.79
CA PRO A 1126 -21.54 4.54 -2.74
C PRO A 1126 -21.47 6.04 -2.46
N GLY A 1127 -22.35 6.84 -3.08
CA GLY A 1127 -22.41 8.28 -2.84
C GLY A 1127 -22.91 8.64 -1.44
N ARG A 1128 -23.77 7.79 -0.86
CA ARG A 1128 -24.45 8.00 0.43
C ARG A 1128 -25.17 9.36 0.47
N VAL A 1129 -25.88 9.70 -0.62
CA VAL A 1129 -26.56 10.99 -0.80
C VAL A 1129 -27.69 11.21 0.22
N LYS A 1130 -27.78 12.44 0.75
CA LYS A 1130 -28.73 12.83 1.80
C LYS A 1130 -29.14 14.30 1.65
N THR A 1131 -30.37 14.63 2.04
CA THR A 1131 -30.87 16.00 2.24
C THR A 1131 -31.21 16.24 3.71
N PHE A 1132 -31.11 17.49 4.15
CA PHE A 1132 -31.28 17.90 5.53
C PHE A 1132 -32.07 19.20 5.65
N SER A 1133 -32.96 19.30 6.64
CA SER A 1133 -33.71 20.53 6.97
C SER A 1133 -32.87 21.61 7.68
N GLY A 1134 -31.60 21.32 7.96
CA GLY A 1134 -30.67 22.21 8.63
C GLY A 1134 -29.30 22.26 7.94
N GLN A 1135 -28.52 23.28 8.27
CA GLN A 1135 -27.16 23.48 7.73
C GLN A 1135 -26.09 22.65 8.45
N ARG A 1136 -26.43 21.97 9.55
CA ARG A 1136 -25.50 21.20 10.38
C ARG A 1136 -25.37 19.74 9.97
N GLN A 1137 -26.17 19.29 9.00
CA GLN A 1137 -26.15 17.92 8.48
C GLN A 1137 -26.30 16.85 9.58
N ASN A 1138 -27.15 17.13 10.58
CA ASN A 1138 -27.39 16.20 11.69
C ASN A 1138 -28.28 15.03 11.25
N ARG A 1139 -28.02 13.80 11.73
CA ARG A 1139 -28.89 12.62 11.45
C ARG A 1139 -30.36 12.88 11.75
N ARG A 1140 -30.68 13.65 12.81
CA ARG A 1140 -32.06 14.03 13.20
C ARG A 1140 -32.70 15.09 12.29
N GLU A 1141 -31.92 15.74 11.45
CA GLU A 1141 -32.36 16.74 10.48
C GLU A 1141 -32.45 16.16 9.06
N ILE A 1142 -32.11 14.87 8.84
CA ILE A 1142 -32.25 14.20 7.53
C ILE A 1142 -33.71 14.26 7.09
N THR A 1143 -33.97 14.87 5.93
CA THR A 1143 -35.30 14.87 5.28
C THR A 1143 -35.43 13.71 4.32
N TRP A 1144 -34.34 13.30 3.67
CA TRP A 1144 -34.28 12.10 2.83
C TRP A 1144 -32.84 11.56 2.71
N ALA A 1145 -32.71 10.26 2.46
CA ALA A 1145 -31.46 9.57 2.15
C ALA A 1145 -31.73 8.48 1.12
N TYR A 1146 -30.84 8.32 0.13
CA TYR A 1146 -31.04 7.28 -0.89
C TYR A 1146 -30.73 5.87 -0.34
N PRO A 1147 -31.59 4.87 -0.61
CA PRO A 1147 -31.40 3.49 -0.15
C PRO A 1147 -30.06 2.88 -0.57
N GLN A 1148 -29.49 2.05 0.31
CA GLN A 1148 -28.21 1.37 0.09
C GLN A 1148 -28.40 -0.15 -0.02
N PRO A 1149 -27.54 -0.88 -0.77
CA PRO A 1149 -26.40 -0.37 -1.54
C PRO A 1149 -26.80 0.30 -2.86
N GLU A 1150 -26.10 1.37 -3.21
CA GLU A 1150 -26.15 1.96 -4.57
C GLU A 1150 -25.57 0.99 -5.62
N GLN A 1151 -26.15 1.02 -6.83
CA GLN A 1151 -25.60 0.30 -8.00
C GLN A 1151 -24.29 0.95 -8.47
N ASN A 1152 -23.36 0.14 -8.99
CA ASN A 1152 -22.05 0.64 -9.45
C ASN A 1152 -22.22 1.64 -10.61
N PRO A 1153 -21.87 2.93 -10.44
CA PRO A 1153 -22.09 3.94 -11.48
C PRO A 1153 -21.23 3.74 -12.73
N TYR A 1154 -20.05 3.10 -12.61
CA TYR A 1154 -19.24 2.73 -13.78
C TYR A 1154 -19.92 1.67 -14.66
N ARG A 1155 -20.90 0.92 -14.14
CA ARG A 1155 -21.75 0.05 -14.97
C ARG A 1155 -22.97 0.76 -15.49
N LEU A 1156 -23.54 1.69 -14.72
CA LEU A 1156 -24.72 2.46 -15.13
C LEU A 1156 -24.43 3.38 -16.33
N GLU A 1157 -23.23 3.96 -16.44
CA GLU A 1157 -22.84 4.73 -17.63
C GLU A 1157 -22.82 3.87 -18.90
N TRP A 1158 -22.38 2.63 -18.78
CA TRP A 1158 -22.39 1.64 -19.86
C TRP A 1158 -23.78 1.08 -20.16
N GLU A 1159 -24.61 0.84 -19.15
CA GLU A 1159 -26.01 0.45 -19.32
C GLU A 1159 -26.82 1.55 -20.02
N ASP A 1160 -26.64 2.82 -19.65
CA ASP A 1160 -27.32 3.96 -20.27
C ASP A 1160 -26.86 4.18 -21.72
N LEU A 1161 -25.55 4.15 -21.99
CA LEU A 1161 -25.01 4.24 -23.35
C LEU A 1161 -25.50 3.09 -24.24
N VAL A 1162 -25.43 1.83 -23.77
CA VAL A 1162 -25.87 0.67 -24.55
C VAL A 1162 -27.39 0.66 -24.73
N ALA A 1163 -28.16 1.09 -23.73
CA ALA A 1163 -29.60 1.28 -23.89
C ALA A 1163 -29.90 2.34 -24.97
N ALA A 1164 -29.13 3.42 -25.05
CA ALA A 1164 -29.31 4.43 -26.09
C ALA A 1164 -28.95 3.94 -27.50
N ILE A 1165 -27.96 3.05 -27.62
CA ILE A 1165 -27.61 2.37 -28.87
C ILE A 1165 -28.75 1.45 -29.31
N ILE A 1166 -29.22 0.55 -28.42
CA ILE A 1166 -30.28 -0.44 -28.72
C ILE A 1166 -31.60 0.24 -29.11
N ASN A 1167 -31.97 1.32 -28.43
CA ASN A 1167 -33.25 2.02 -28.63
C ASN A 1167 -33.17 3.17 -29.65
N ASP A 1168 -32.01 3.39 -30.27
CA ASP A 1168 -31.69 4.52 -31.16
C ASP A 1168 -32.11 5.91 -30.60
N THR A 1169 -31.94 6.11 -29.30
CA THR A 1169 -32.25 7.41 -28.68
C THR A 1169 -31.06 8.36 -28.80
N PRO A 1170 -31.25 9.66 -29.11
CA PRO A 1170 -30.16 10.63 -29.10
C PRO A 1170 -29.42 10.65 -27.75
N TYR A 1171 -28.11 10.46 -27.78
CA TYR A 1171 -27.27 10.35 -26.59
C TYR A 1171 -25.86 10.87 -26.90
N ASN A 1172 -25.54 12.07 -26.42
CA ASN A 1172 -24.23 12.66 -26.64
C ASN A 1172 -23.82 13.50 -25.43
N GLU A 1173 -22.92 12.96 -24.63
CA GLU A 1173 -22.42 13.56 -23.39
C GLU A 1173 -21.16 14.41 -23.61
N VAL A 1174 -20.61 14.39 -24.83
CA VAL A 1174 -19.37 15.11 -25.19
C VAL A 1174 -19.47 16.61 -24.92
N PRO A 1175 -20.57 17.34 -25.23
CA PRO A 1175 -20.67 18.75 -24.88
C PRO A 1175 -20.50 18.99 -23.39
N ARG A 1176 -21.18 18.20 -22.54
CA ARG A 1176 -21.06 18.29 -21.08
C ARG A 1176 -19.65 17.92 -20.60
N GLY A 1177 -19.03 16.90 -21.20
CA GLY A 1177 -17.66 16.50 -20.93
C GLY A 1177 -16.63 17.58 -21.26
N VAL A 1178 -16.83 18.33 -22.36
CA VAL A 1178 -15.98 19.48 -22.70
C VAL A 1178 -16.23 20.64 -21.75
N GLU A 1179 -17.49 21.01 -21.49
CA GLU A 1179 -17.81 22.10 -20.55
C GLU A 1179 -17.22 21.83 -19.16
N ALA A 1180 -17.32 20.59 -18.66
CA ALA A 1180 -16.69 20.16 -17.41
C ALA A 1180 -15.16 20.34 -17.44
N SER A 1181 -14.54 20.00 -18.57
CA SER A 1181 -13.09 20.13 -18.78
C SER A 1181 -12.66 21.61 -18.84
N VAL A 1182 -13.46 22.48 -19.47
CA VAL A 1182 -13.28 23.94 -19.50
C VAL A 1182 -13.37 24.52 -18.09
N VAL A 1183 -14.38 24.14 -17.30
CA VAL A 1183 -14.50 24.62 -15.91
C VAL A 1183 -13.32 24.16 -15.05
N THR A 1184 -12.86 22.91 -15.19
CA THR A 1184 -11.66 22.48 -14.46
C THR A 1184 -10.40 23.23 -14.87
N SER A 1185 -10.25 23.53 -16.17
CA SER A 1185 -9.11 24.30 -16.67
C SER A 1185 -9.18 25.77 -16.25
N MET A 1186 -10.38 26.36 -16.19
CA MET A 1186 -10.61 27.72 -15.68
C MET A 1186 -10.15 27.84 -14.22
N GLY A 1187 -10.52 26.89 -13.36
CA GLY A 1187 -10.09 26.88 -11.96
C GLY A 1187 -8.58 26.62 -11.78
N ARG A 1188 -8.01 25.74 -12.63
CA ARG A 1188 -6.57 25.48 -12.69
C ARG A 1188 -5.79 26.73 -13.10
N MET A 1189 -6.18 27.38 -14.20
CA MET A 1189 -5.55 28.58 -14.74
C MET A 1189 -5.65 29.76 -13.77
N ALA A 1190 -6.78 29.91 -13.06
CA ALA A 1190 -6.92 30.93 -12.01
C ALA A 1190 -5.88 30.74 -10.89
N ALA A 1191 -5.67 29.49 -10.43
CA ALA A 1191 -4.65 29.19 -9.43
C ALA A 1191 -3.21 29.28 -9.97
N HIS A 1192 -2.97 28.88 -11.23
CA HIS A 1192 -1.65 28.86 -11.88
C HIS A 1192 -1.13 30.25 -12.24
N THR A 1193 -2.02 31.18 -12.60
CA THR A 1193 -1.67 32.58 -12.95
C THR A 1193 -1.88 33.57 -11.79
N GLY A 1194 -2.69 33.20 -10.79
CA GLY A 1194 -3.16 34.09 -9.73
C GLY A 1194 -4.09 35.20 -10.24
N GLN A 1195 -4.76 35.02 -11.38
CA GLN A 1195 -5.74 35.97 -11.94
C GLN A 1195 -7.18 35.44 -11.78
N GLU A 1196 -8.16 36.32 -11.91
CA GLU A 1196 -9.56 35.93 -12.15
C GLU A 1196 -9.71 35.49 -13.62
N ILE A 1197 -10.24 34.29 -13.85
CA ILE A 1197 -10.45 33.72 -15.18
C ILE A 1197 -11.95 33.47 -15.37
N THR A 1198 -12.54 34.00 -16.44
CA THR A 1198 -13.94 33.71 -16.83
C THR A 1198 -14.04 32.46 -17.71
N PHE A 1199 -15.23 31.88 -17.77
CA PHE A 1199 -15.49 30.71 -18.62
C PHE A 1199 -15.17 31.01 -20.10
N ASP A 1200 -15.59 32.17 -20.58
CA ASP A 1200 -15.33 32.61 -21.96
C ASP A 1200 -13.83 32.84 -22.22
N GLN A 1201 -13.07 33.37 -21.24
CA GLN A 1201 -11.62 33.53 -21.36
C GLN A 1201 -10.91 32.18 -21.44
N MET A 1202 -11.32 31.18 -20.66
CA MET A 1202 -10.72 29.84 -20.73
C MET A 1202 -11.07 29.16 -22.06
N LEU A 1203 -12.34 29.20 -22.49
CA LEU A 1203 -12.80 28.56 -23.73
C LEU A 1203 -12.17 29.17 -24.98
N HIS A 1204 -11.93 30.48 -25.00
CA HIS A 1204 -11.32 31.20 -26.11
C HIS A 1204 -9.83 31.55 -25.88
N CYS A 1205 -9.18 30.92 -24.90
CA CYS A 1205 -7.74 31.04 -24.70
C CYS A 1205 -7.02 30.58 -25.99
N PRO A 1206 -6.05 31.35 -26.53
CA PRO A 1206 -5.37 31.00 -27.79
C PRO A 1206 -4.29 29.92 -27.62
N VAL A 1207 -3.92 29.57 -26.38
CA VAL A 1207 -2.87 28.59 -26.08
C VAL A 1207 -3.39 27.18 -26.35
N GLU A 1208 -2.70 26.44 -27.22
CA GLU A 1208 -2.89 25.01 -27.44
C GLU A 1208 -1.69 24.26 -26.84
N PHE A 1209 -1.94 23.31 -25.93
CA PHE A 1209 -0.87 22.63 -25.20
C PHE A 1209 -0.20 21.49 -25.99
N ALA A 1210 -0.85 20.93 -27.01
CA ALA A 1210 -0.34 19.82 -27.81
C ALA A 1210 -0.59 20.04 -29.31
N PRO A 1211 -0.05 21.12 -29.92
CA PRO A 1211 -0.21 21.38 -31.35
C PRO A 1211 0.38 20.22 -32.17
N GLY A 1212 -0.35 19.79 -33.19
CA GLY A 1212 0.09 18.70 -34.07
C GLY A 1212 0.07 17.30 -33.44
N VAL A 1213 -0.67 17.08 -32.34
CA VAL A 1213 -0.74 15.78 -31.63
C VAL A 1213 -1.06 14.56 -32.52
N ALA A 1214 -1.73 14.75 -33.65
CA ALA A 1214 -2.02 13.69 -34.64
C ALA A 1214 -0.80 13.27 -35.48
N GLU A 1215 0.29 14.05 -35.48
CA GLU A 1215 1.53 13.81 -36.23
C GLU A 1215 2.66 13.26 -35.33
N PHE A 1216 2.34 12.96 -34.07
CA PHE A 1216 3.32 12.52 -33.07
C PHE A 1216 3.90 11.14 -33.38
N THR A 1217 5.21 11.00 -33.20
CA THR A 1217 5.94 9.74 -33.39
C THR A 1217 6.79 9.42 -32.16
N PRO A 1218 7.16 8.15 -31.89
CA PRO A 1218 7.86 7.78 -30.65
C PRO A 1218 9.20 8.50 -30.39
N ASN A 1219 9.84 9.02 -31.45
CA ASN A 1219 11.09 9.76 -31.39
C ASN A 1219 10.92 11.27 -31.71
N GLY A 1220 9.68 11.76 -31.82
CA GLY A 1220 9.38 13.16 -32.01
C GLY A 1220 9.61 14.02 -30.76
N PRO A 1221 9.61 15.35 -30.89
CA PRO A 1221 9.67 16.26 -29.76
C PRO A 1221 8.41 16.11 -28.89
N ALA A 1222 8.56 16.36 -27.58
CA ALA A 1222 7.41 16.50 -26.69
C ALA A 1222 6.92 17.96 -26.65
N PRO A 1223 5.64 18.23 -26.33
CA PRO A 1223 5.12 19.60 -26.21
C PRO A 1223 5.78 20.43 -25.12
N VAL A 1224 6.33 19.76 -24.10
CA VAL A 1224 7.04 20.39 -22.98
C VAL A 1224 8.46 19.84 -22.99
N MET A 1225 9.47 20.70 -23.05
CA MET A 1225 10.88 20.28 -22.97
C MET A 1225 11.44 20.64 -21.59
N PRO A 1226 12.35 19.82 -21.03
CA PRO A 1226 13.03 20.17 -19.79
C PRO A 1226 14.16 21.19 -20.05
N ASP A 1227 14.55 21.90 -18.99
CA ASP A 1227 15.72 22.79 -18.98
C ASP A 1227 17.05 22.02 -19.01
N GLY A 1228 18.17 22.74 -19.00
CA GLY A 1228 19.52 22.15 -18.98
C GLY A 1228 19.84 21.30 -17.74
N GLU A 1229 19.04 21.39 -16.68
CA GLU A 1229 19.13 20.55 -15.49
C GLU A 1229 18.11 19.39 -15.51
N GLY A 1230 17.27 19.28 -16.54
CA GLY A 1230 16.26 18.23 -16.65
C GLY A 1230 14.93 18.54 -15.95
N ARG A 1231 14.66 19.80 -15.56
CA ARG A 1231 13.39 20.22 -14.92
C ARG A 1231 12.39 20.70 -15.96
N TYR A 1232 11.11 20.35 -15.83
CA TYR A 1232 10.06 20.90 -16.70
C TYR A 1232 9.57 22.27 -16.21
N PRO A 1233 9.11 23.16 -17.09
CA PRO A 1233 8.56 24.47 -16.70
C PRO A 1233 7.30 24.29 -15.86
N THR A 1234 7.29 24.95 -14.70
CA THR A 1234 6.20 24.94 -13.72
C THR A 1234 5.39 26.25 -13.75
N PRO A 1235 4.16 26.26 -13.21
CA PRO A 1235 3.39 27.48 -13.04
C PRO A 1235 4.00 28.41 -11.99
N MET A 1236 3.95 29.72 -12.27
CA MET A 1236 4.54 30.78 -11.43
C MET A 1236 3.51 31.91 -11.20
N PRO A 1237 2.60 31.77 -10.21
CA PRO A 1237 1.48 32.68 -10.01
C PRO A 1237 1.97 34.11 -9.74
N GLY A 1238 1.32 35.10 -10.38
CA GLY A 1238 1.71 36.51 -10.28
C GLY A 1238 2.95 36.90 -11.10
N VAL A 1239 3.78 35.95 -11.52
CA VAL A 1239 4.88 36.16 -12.48
C VAL A 1239 4.39 35.92 -13.91
N LEU A 1240 3.84 34.74 -14.17
CA LEU A 1240 3.14 34.42 -15.41
C LEU A 1240 1.66 34.71 -15.21
N ARG A 1241 1.17 35.77 -15.85
CA ARG A 1241 -0.21 36.29 -15.65
C ARG A 1241 -1.18 35.90 -16.76
N GLU A 1242 -0.67 35.52 -17.92
CA GLU A 1242 -1.46 35.21 -19.12
C GLU A 1242 -1.27 33.75 -19.60
N GLU A 1243 -0.23 33.07 -19.09
CA GLU A 1243 0.14 31.70 -19.45
C GLU A 1243 0.36 30.86 -18.18
N GLU A 1244 0.08 29.56 -18.23
CA GLU A 1244 0.17 28.68 -17.06
C GLU A 1244 1.58 28.14 -16.80
N TYR A 1245 2.49 28.22 -17.76
CA TYR A 1245 3.92 27.92 -17.61
C TYR A 1245 4.69 28.54 -18.78
N ALA A 1246 5.97 28.88 -18.58
CA ALA A 1246 6.77 29.49 -19.63
C ALA A 1246 7.07 28.47 -20.74
N THR A 1247 6.70 28.78 -21.99
CA THR A 1247 7.20 28.03 -23.14
C THR A 1247 8.66 28.40 -23.38
N ALA A 1248 9.55 27.41 -23.38
CA ALA A 1248 10.93 27.63 -23.82
C ALA A 1248 10.91 28.14 -25.28
N SER A 1249 11.69 29.19 -25.56
CA SER A 1249 11.90 29.64 -26.94
C SER A 1249 12.59 28.53 -27.72
N VAL A 1250 11.91 28.01 -28.75
CA VAL A 1250 12.33 26.91 -29.63
C VAL A 1250 13.67 27.19 -30.32
#